data_AF-A0A958I2X4-F1
#
_entry.id   AF-A0A958I2X4-F1
#
_cell.length_a   1.000
_cell.length_b   1.000
_cell.length_c   1.000
_cell.angle_alpha   90.00
_cell.angle_beta   90.00
_cell.angle_gamma   90.00
#
_symmetry.space_group_name_H-M   'P 1'
#
loop_
_entity.id
_entity.type
_entity.pdbx_description
1 polymer ?
#
loop_
_entity_poly.entity_id
_entity_poly.type
_entity_poly.pdbx_seq_one_letter_code
_entity_poly.pdbx_strand_id
1 'polypeptide(L)'
;MKLRYVLAVIAALMILFFGAHLDFTNAGENTPEKSAGKQLPNRETLHERLFETREALLVYAATDARYREQYQQFATEMQQRGRWLKFNIRADSDVRDSDLRGTTVYLLGTVASNRWIASVAEQLPLQIRQNSFKLFENTYADSTDLLTFYYPNMRDSTHAVYLITGNSDAHLLRELQRSSRQLFNSAGDYRVQRNGQTLVMGFFSQNPEKMWAFDPENHRDYRADLQIAGGDHYRFYLHGVQFSDAEMTRIRLNHEAKFRQISEFLGIGSAPDSIDYHIFGSFEDKGLVTGNTDLTHIDAEKNAIYSVIRDGIRGDDFCSDARLLLRNHFGEAGKTVLEIGLSIYFSENWHEKGYRYWAARLWDSGNAAPLAEMLDNEQIAQDSPLVMPPLAGSFVAYLLDVWGKQQFLDRYKTWQPTVAEIAKLEAGWHWHLAQLANEFRGQMAADRASFPKFGDFRKGFCFAHEGYQIYNGYLSRKSDAALAKLAEMGGNAVSITPFSFMRDPGKPAFLRFSSGSGSENDESVIHSALTAKSLGMSVMLKPHIWLGGGSWPGDIHMQSDADWQQFFNNYHRWMRHYALMAEMYQIDVLCVGVELAKTTATQGDRWREMIGKLRQLYSGQMTYAANWGDDFEKLSFWDDLDFIGLNCYYPLSDKTAPSDAELRAGVSNIAARVAAIQKKYSKPVLITEIGFTSTPSPWQQPHESARRKPVDLDAQARSYRKSRFRNDATRGLAAGHLLVEVAKLSGIRRQSR
;
A
#
# COMPACT_ATOMS: atom_id res chain seq x y z
N MET A 1 -22.05 14.38 70.71
CA MET A 1 -21.19 15.59 70.77
C MET A 1 -19.91 15.34 69.96
N LYS A 2 -20.00 15.47 68.63
CA LYS A 2 -18.90 15.51 67.64
C LYS A 2 -19.53 15.43 66.23
N LEU A 3 -20.34 16.45 65.90
CA LEU A 3 -20.87 16.68 64.55
C LEU A 3 -20.60 18.13 64.11
N ARG A 4 -19.55 18.75 64.68
CA ARG A 4 -19.13 20.14 64.39
C ARG A 4 -17.71 20.25 63.82
N TYR A 5 -17.01 19.14 63.60
CA TYR A 5 -15.65 19.16 63.04
C TYR A 5 -15.48 18.46 61.68
N VAL A 6 -16.51 17.79 61.16
CA VAL A 6 -16.43 17.18 59.80
C VAL A 6 -16.99 18.11 58.71
N LEU A 7 -17.87 19.05 59.07
CA LEU A 7 -18.38 20.07 58.14
C LEU A 7 -17.43 21.27 57.94
N ALA A 8 -16.44 21.47 58.83
CA ALA A 8 -15.50 22.57 58.72
C ALA A 8 -14.31 22.27 57.77
N VAL A 9 -14.00 21.00 57.51
CA VAL A 9 -12.93 20.62 56.56
C VAL A 9 -13.46 20.46 55.14
N ILE A 10 -14.75 20.15 54.98
CA ILE A 10 -15.40 20.06 53.65
C ILE A 10 -15.79 21.46 53.12
N ALA A 11 -16.00 22.45 53.98
CA ALA A 11 -16.27 23.83 53.58
C ALA A 11 -15.00 24.64 53.23
N ALA A 12 -13.80 24.21 53.67
CA ALA A 12 -12.54 24.88 53.32
C ALA A 12 -11.94 24.41 51.98
N LEU A 13 -12.37 23.24 51.47
CA LEU A 13 -11.94 22.72 50.16
C LEU A 13 -12.89 23.06 49.01
N MET A 14 -14.08 23.60 49.30
CA MET A 14 -15.03 24.09 48.29
C MET A 14 -15.06 25.62 48.13
N ILE A 15 -14.23 26.37 48.87
CA ILE A 15 -14.13 27.85 48.76
C ILE A 15 -12.82 28.30 48.07
N LEU A 16 -12.04 27.37 47.51
CA LEU A 16 -10.91 27.69 46.61
C LEU A 16 -11.24 27.53 45.11
N PHE A 17 -12.51 27.26 44.77
CA PHE A 17 -12.90 26.96 43.38
C PHE A 17 -13.92 27.90 42.73
N PHE A 18 -14.35 28.98 43.38
CA PHE A 18 -15.16 30.02 42.73
C PHE A 18 -14.84 31.40 43.30
N GLY A 19 -14.26 32.29 42.48
CA GLY A 19 -14.16 33.72 42.79
C GLY A 19 -12.78 34.36 42.62
N ALA A 20 -12.18 34.26 41.44
CA ALA A 20 -11.27 35.29 40.93
C ALA A 20 -11.55 35.48 39.43
N HIS A 21 -12.75 36.00 39.16
CA HIS A 21 -13.03 36.71 37.91
C HIS A 21 -12.36 38.08 38.03
N LEU A 22 -11.23 38.27 37.34
CA LEU A 22 -10.73 39.53 36.81
C LEU A 22 -9.56 39.25 35.85
N ASP A 23 -9.84 39.52 34.58
CA ASP A 23 -8.96 39.91 33.48
C ASP A 23 -7.72 39.06 33.14
N PHE A 24 -7.94 38.05 32.29
CA PHE A 24 -7.02 37.75 31.19
C PHE A 24 -7.72 38.03 29.86
N THR A 25 -7.62 39.28 29.43
CA THR A 25 -7.89 39.67 28.05
C THR A 25 -6.59 39.58 27.23
N ASN A 26 -6.75 39.13 25.99
CA ASN A 26 -5.84 39.23 24.84
C ASN A 26 -4.58 38.33 24.78
N ALA A 27 -4.75 37.16 24.17
CA ALA A 27 -3.80 36.61 23.20
C ALA A 27 -4.50 35.65 22.20
N GLY A 28 -5.14 36.22 21.18
CA GLY A 28 -5.15 35.66 19.82
C GLY A 28 -6.01 34.43 19.48
N GLU A 29 -7.25 34.33 19.97
CA GLU A 29 -8.27 33.52 19.28
C GLU A 29 -8.74 34.27 18.03
N ASN A 30 -8.13 34.00 16.88
CA ASN A 30 -8.72 34.35 15.57
C ASN A 30 -9.85 33.36 15.28
N THR A 31 -10.99 33.53 15.96
CA THR A 31 -12.26 32.95 15.53
C THR A 31 -12.85 33.89 14.48
N PRO A 32 -13.08 33.46 13.23
CA PRO A 32 -13.76 34.31 12.27
C PRO A 32 -15.17 34.60 12.79
N GLU A 33 -15.51 35.89 12.92
CA GLU A 33 -16.88 36.33 13.17
C GLU A 33 -17.85 35.60 12.25
N LYS A 34 -19.01 35.24 12.82
CA LYS A 34 -20.20 34.75 12.10
C LYS A 34 -20.69 35.83 11.12
N SER A 35 -19.99 36.01 10.02
CA SER A 35 -20.64 36.42 8.76
C SER A 35 -21.64 35.31 8.40
N ALA A 36 -22.74 35.67 7.75
CA ALA A 36 -23.70 34.70 7.19
C ALA A 36 -22.98 33.84 6.14
N GLY A 37 -22.25 32.83 6.62
CA GLY A 37 -21.09 32.29 5.96
C GLY A 37 -21.49 31.16 5.04
N LYS A 38 -21.17 31.29 3.75
CA LYS A 38 -21.13 30.13 2.85
C LYS A 38 -20.31 29.04 3.51
N GLN A 39 -20.93 27.89 3.78
CA GLN A 39 -20.23 26.71 4.24
C GLN A 39 -19.09 26.41 3.25
N LEU A 40 -17.85 26.33 3.75
CA LEU A 40 -16.70 25.99 2.91
C LEU A 40 -16.90 24.59 2.32
N PRO A 41 -16.57 24.37 1.03
CA PRO A 41 -16.64 23.03 0.45
C PRO A 41 -15.62 22.12 1.13
N ASN A 42 -15.92 20.82 1.21
CA ASN A 42 -14.94 19.85 1.70
C ASN A 42 -13.80 19.64 0.67
N ARG A 43 -12.73 18.99 1.10
CA ARG A 43 -11.54 18.65 0.28
C ARG A 43 -11.92 17.90 -0.98
N GLU A 44 -12.83 16.93 -0.87
CA GLU A 44 -13.28 16.12 -2.00
C GLU A 44 -13.92 16.98 -3.08
N THR A 45 -14.78 17.93 -2.70
CA THR A 45 -15.42 18.87 -3.65
C THR A 45 -14.38 19.72 -4.39
N LEU A 46 -13.32 20.16 -3.71
CA LEU A 46 -12.22 20.90 -4.35
C LEU A 46 -11.44 20.02 -5.33
N HIS A 47 -11.13 18.78 -4.95
CA HIS A 47 -10.47 17.81 -5.83
C HIS A 47 -11.33 17.42 -7.03
N GLU A 48 -12.62 17.18 -6.83
CA GLU A 48 -13.58 16.87 -7.90
C GLU A 48 -13.63 17.99 -8.91
N ARG A 49 -13.70 19.24 -8.44
CA ARG A 49 -13.68 20.39 -9.34
C ARG A 49 -12.39 20.48 -10.15
N LEU A 50 -11.24 20.31 -9.52
CA LEU A 50 -9.94 20.28 -10.24
C LEU A 50 -9.90 19.14 -11.27
N PHE A 51 -10.46 17.99 -10.93
CA PHE A 51 -10.54 16.84 -11.83
C PHE A 51 -11.50 17.06 -13.01
N GLU A 52 -12.58 17.80 -12.80
CA GLU A 52 -13.54 18.19 -13.84
C GLU A 52 -12.96 19.25 -14.78
N THR A 53 -12.33 20.30 -14.24
CA THR A 53 -11.75 21.36 -15.06
C THR A 53 -10.48 20.92 -15.76
N ARG A 54 -9.66 20.06 -15.11
CA ARG A 54 -8.32 19.66 -15.54
C ARG A 54 -7.41 20.84 -15.88
N GLU A 55 -7.68 21.98 -15.27
CA GLU A 55 -6.94 23.22 -15.45
C GLU A 55 -6.66 23.88 -14.09
N ALA A 56 -5.43 24.38 -13.94
CA ALA A 56 -4.98 25.13 -12.77
C ALA A 56 -4.05 26.28 -13.19
N LEU A 57 -3.95 27.32 -12.38
CA LEU A 57 -2.95 28.39 -12.54
C LEU A 57 -1.71 28.05 -11.72
N LEU A 58 -0.53 28.02 -12.33
CA LEU A 58 0.75 27.92 -11.63
C LEU A 58 1.47 29.27 -11.70
N VAL A 59 1.64 29.90 -10.55
CA VAL A 59 2.31 31.19 -10.40
C VAL A 59 3.68 30.97 -9.79
N TYR A 60 4.72 31.17 -10.59
CA TYR A 60 6.10 30.96 -10.16
C TYR A 60 6.79 32.29 -9.81
N ALA A 61 7.77 32.21 -8.91
CA ALA A 61 8.59 33.34 -8.49
C ALA A 61 9.38 33.93 -9.67
N ALA A 62 9.15 35.21 -9.97
CA ALA A 62 9.88 35.97 -10.97
C ALA A 62 10.36 37.35 -10.45
N THR A 63 10.05 37.71 -9.21
CA THR A 63 10.49 38.97 -8.60
C THR A 63 12.01 39.00 -8.37
N ASP A 64 12.64 37.87 -8.03
CA ASP A 64 14.10 37.75 -7.98
C ASP A 64 14.64 37.22 -9.32
N ALA A 65 15.35 38.08 -10.06
CA ALA A 65 15.91 37.76 -11.37
C ALA A 65 16.90 36.58 -11.34
N ARG A 66 17.55 36.29 -10.20
CA ARG A 66 18.53 35.20 -10.09
C ARG A 66 17.90 33.81 -10.22
N TYR A 67 16.64 33.67 -9.82
CA TYR A 67 15.95 32.38 -9.74
C TYR A 67 14.82 32.23 -10.76
N ARG A 68 14.42 33.32 -11.43
CA ARG A 68 13.31 33.36 -12.38
C ARG A 68 13.38 32.26 -13.44
N GLU A 69 14.54 32.10 -14.09
CA GLU A 69 14.71 31.10 -15.15
C GLU A 69 14.59 29.67 -14.62
N GLN A 70 15.15 29.39 -13.44
CA GLN A 70 15.10 28.06 -12.81
C GLN A 70 13.67 27.68 -12.42
N TYR A 71 12.90 28.62 -11.86
CA TYR A 71 11.48 28.40 -11.55
C TYR A 71 10.63 28.23 -12.80
N GLN A 72 10.87 29.03 -13.84
CA GLN A 72 10.15 28.90 -15.12
C GLN A 72 10.44 27.55 -15.79
N GLN A 73 11.71 27.13 -15.79
CA GLN A 73 12.12 25.82 -16.29
C GLN A 73 11.39 24.72 -15.53
N PHE A 74 11.44 24.75 -14.20
CA PHE A 74 10.76 23.78 -13.35
C PHE A 74 9.24 23.71 -13.63
N ALA A 75 8.56 24.85 -13.70
CA ALA A 75 7.13 24.90 -13.99
C ALA A 75 6.80 24.31 -15.37
N THR A 76 7.65 24.56 -16.37
CA THR A 76 7.48 24.04 -17.73
C THR A 76 7.69 22.52 -17.77
N GLU A 77 8.70 22.00 -17.08
CA GLU A 77 8.92 20.56 -16.95
C GLU A 77 7.74 19.87 -16.25
N MET A 78 7.15 20.51 -15.24
CA MET A 78 5.96 20.01 -14.56
C MET A 78 4.76 19.84 -15.52
N GLN A 79 4.52 20.80 -16.43
CA GLN A 79 3.47 20.67 -17.45
C GLN A 79 3.73 19.50 -18.41
N GLN A 80 4.99 19.24 -18.78
CA GLN A 80 5.33 18.13 -19.68
C GLN A 80 5.12 16.77 -19.01
N ARG A 81 5.34 16.68 -17.69
CA ARG A 81 5.15 15.45 -16.90
C ARG A 81 3.66 15.18 -16.60
N GLY A 82 2.85 16.22 -16.42
CA GLY A 82 1.43 16.13 -16.07
C GLY A 82 0.51 15.86 -17.27
N ARG A 83 0.19 14.58 -17.53
CA ARG A 83 -0.74 14.21 -18.63
C ARG A 83 -2.23 14.42 -18.32
N TRP A 84 -2.60 14.64 -17.06
CA TRP A 84 -4.00 14.74 -16.62
C TRP A 84 -4.44 16.17 -16.24
N LEU A 85 -3.50 17.05 -15.91
CA LEU A 85 -3.74 18.43 -15.45
C LEU A 85 -2.93 19.41 -16.32
N LYS A 86 -3.59 20.44 -16.83
CA LYS A 86 -2.98 21.52 -17.61
C LYS A 86 -2.78 22.75 -16.72
N PHE A 87 -1.54 23.21 -16.62
CA PHE A 87 -1.16 24.42 -15.93
C PHE A 87 -1.13 25.60 -16.89
N ASN A 88 -1.85 26.67 -16.54
CA ASN A 88 -1.58 28.01 -17.04
C ASN A 88 -0.38 28.55 -16.23
N ILE A 89 0.82 28.51 -16.81
CA ILE A 89 2.06 28.90 -16.13
C ILE A 89 2.30 30.39 -16.32
N ARG A 90 2.40 31.15 -15.24
CA ARG A 90 2.62 32.61 -15.28
C ARG A 90 3.63 33.06 -14.22
N ALA A 91 4.43 34.04 -14.57
CA ALA A 91 5.27 34.75 -13.59
C ALA A 91 4.39 35.53 -12.61
N ASP A 92 4.80 35.64 -11.35
CA ASP A 92 4.07 36.41 -10.33
C ASP A 92 3.82 37.87 -10.74
N SER A 93 4.78 38.47 -11.47
CA SER A 93 4.71 39.82 -12.05
C SER A 93 3.55 40.03 -13.02
N ASP A 94 3.14 38.97 -13.72
CA ASP A 94 2.15 39.05 -14.81
C ASP A 94 0.72 38.78 -14.31
N VAL A 95 0.60 38.13 -13.16
CA VAL A 95 -0.68 37.77 -12.53
C VAL A 95 -1.30 38.98 -11.83
N ARG A 96 -2.61 39.17 -11.98
CA ARG A 96 -3.45 40.15 -11.26
C ARG A 96 -4.35 39.44 -10.24
N ASP A 97 -4.90 40.15 -9.26
CA ASP A 97 -5.77 39.53 -8.21
C ASP A 97 -6.98 38.81 -8.80
N SER A 98 -7.56 39.35 -9.88
CA SER A 98 -8.68 38.72 -10.61
C SER A 98 -8.32 37.35 -11.19
N ASP A 99 -7.05 37.14 -11.55
CA ASP A 99 -6.57 35.91 -12.17
C ASP A 99 -6.43 34.78 -11.12
N LEU A 100 -6.45 35.09 -9.82
CA LEU A 100 -6.42 34.13 -8.71
C LEU A 100 -7.80 33.55 -8.35
N ARG A 101 -8.84 33.80 -9.17
CA ARG A 101 -10.22 33.35 -8.94
C ARG A 101 -10.68 32.43 -10.07
N GLY A 102 -11.67 31.59 -9.82
CA GLY A 102 -12.25 30.71 -10.84
C GLY A 102 -11.34 29.55 -11.27
N THR A 103 -10.23 29.33 -10.56
CA THR A 103 -9.29 28.23 -10.84
C THR A 103 -8.55 27.83 -9.57
N THR A 104 -8.02 26.59 -9.55
CA THR A 104 -7.09 26.17 -8.50
C THR A 104 -5.74 26.83 -8.74
N VAL A 105 -5.14 27.41 -7.70
CA VAL A 105 -3.90 28.18 -7.80
C VAL A 105 -2.74 27.43 -7.13
N TYR A 106 -1.62 27.30 -7.82
CA TYR A 106 -0.35 26.83 -7.26
C TYR A 106 0.59 28.02 -7.14
N LEU A 107 1.06 28.32 -5.93
CA LEU A 107 2.05 29.37 -5.67
C LEU A 107 3.39 28.74 -5.36
N LEU A 108 4.40 29.09 -6.16
CA LEU A 108 5.76 28.56 -6.06
C LEU A 108 6.77 29.68 -5.85
N GLY A 109 7.59 29.58 -4.81
CA GLY A 109 8.63 30.56 -4.49
C GLY A 109 8.72 30.86 -2.99
N THR A 110 9.47 31.89 -2.62
CA THR A 110 9.49 32.42 -1.25
C THR A 110 8.63 33.68 -1.15
N VAL A 111 8.37 34.17 0.07
CA VAL A 111 7.70 35.47 0.28
C VAL A 111 8.46 36.61 -0.42
N ALA A 112 9.79 36.52 -0.49
CA ALA A 112 10.61 37.54 -1.14
C ALA A 112 10.57 37.48 -2.68
N SER A 113 10.37 36.30 -3.27
CA SER A 113 10.47 36.09 -4.71
C SER A 113 9.13 35.93 -5.43
N ASN A 114 8.04 35.68 -4.70
CA ASN A 114 6.67 35.60 -5.23
C ASN A 114 5.70 36.46 -4.41
N ARG A 115 5.28 37.59 -4.99
CA ARG A 115 4.44 38.61 -4.30
C ARG A 115 3.08 38.09 -3.81
N TRP A 116 2.56 37.01 -4.41
CA TRP A 116 1.24 36.49 -4.06
C TRP A 116 1.26 35.62 -2.80
N ILE A 117 2.41 35.11 -2.39
CA ILE A 117 2.51 34.23 -1.21
C ILE A 117 2.11 34.97 0.06
N ALA A 118 2.65 36.17 0.32
CA ALA A 118 2.26 36.97 1.48
C ALA A 118 0.76 37.28 1.47
N SER A 119 0.23 37.68 0.31
CA SER A 119 -1.17 38.09 0.16
C SER A 119 -2.18 36.92 0.25
N VAL A 120 -1.78 35.70 -0.06
CA VAL A 120 -2.59 34.50 0.21
C VAL A 120 -2.43 34.06 1.67
N ALA A 121 -1.21 34.10 2.21
CA ALA A 121 -0.91 33.65 3.57
C ALA A 121 -1.70 34.39 4.66
N GLU A 122 -2.01 35.68 4.47
CA GLU A 122 -2.88 36.46 5.37
C GLU A 122 -4.28 35.85 5.58
N GLN A 123 -4.72 34.97 4.67
CA GLN A 123 -6.03 34.34 4.70
C GLN A 123 -5.96 32.87 5.13
N LEU A 124 -4.77 32.35 5.43
CA LEU A 124 -4.54 30.97 5.83
C LEU A 124 -4.42 30.86 7.37
N PRO A 125 -4.70 29.69 7.96
CA PRO A 125 -4.55 29.48 9.40
C PRO A 125 -3.08 29.22 9.81
N LEU A 126 -2.15 30.03 9.29
CA LEU A 126 -0.71 29.97 9.59
C LEU A 126 -0.07 31.34 9.39
N GLN A 127 1.10 31.59 9.98
CA GLN A 127 1.81 32.86 9.83
C GLN A 127 3.04 32.69 8.94
N ILE A 128 3.15 33.44 7.84
CA ILE A 128 4.37 33.47 7.02
C ILE A 128 4.98 34.86 7.09
N ARG A 129 6.30 34.91 7.26
CA ARG A 129 7.15 36.10 7.18
C ARG A 129 8.20 35.89 6.09
N GLN A 130 9.00 36.92 5.83
CA GLN A 130 9.97 36.89 4.73
C GLN A 130 10.92 35.68 4.74
N ASN A 131 11.45 35.31 5.91
CA ASN A 131 12.41 34.22 6.10
C ASN A 131 12.01 33.25 7.23
N SER A 132 10.71 33.17 7.56
CA SER A 132 10.22 32.21 8.54
C SER A 132 8.73 31.97 8.39
N PHE A 133 8.24 30.85 8.91
CA PHE A 133 6.80 30.62 9.09
C PHE A 133 6.53 30.02 10.47
N LYS A 134 5.33 30.29 11.01
CA LYS A 134 4.84 29.71 12.26
C LYS A 134 3.68 28.78 11.96
N LEU A 135 3.78 27.55 12.46
CA LEU A 135 2.71 26.56 12.45
C LEU A 135 2.49 26.08 13.89
N PHE A 136 1.27 26.21 14.40
CA PHE A 136 0.96 26.10 15.82
C PHE A 136 1.87 27.02 16.66
N GLU A 137 2.53 26.49 17.69
CA GLU A 137 3.46 27.25 18.53
C GLU A 137 4.90 27.33 18.00
N ASN A 138 5.19 26.64 16.90
CA ASN A 138 6.56 26.45 16.43
C ASN A 138 6.92 27.42 15.31
N THR A 139 8.11 28.01 15.42
CA THR A 139 8.68 28.90 14.40
C THR A 139 9.77 28.16 13.61
N TYR A 140 9.67 28.21 12.28
CA TYR A 140 10.56 27.57 11.33
C TYR A 140 11.32 28.67 10.58
N ALA A 141 12.57 28.89 10.95
CA ALA A 141 13.42 29.97 10.46
C ALA A 141 14.74 29.48 9.85
N ASP A 142 14.95 28.16 9.76
CA ASP A 142 16.12 27.61 9.10
C ASP A 142 16.03 27.90 7.60
N SER A 143 17.15 28.23 6.96
CA SER A 143 17.20 28.48 5.51
C SER A 143 16.75 27.30 4.66
N THR A 144 16.74 26.09 5.24
CA THR A 144 16.35 24.84 4.61
C THR A 144 14.94 24.40 4.99
N ASP A 145 14.21 25.22 5.76
CA ASP A 145 12.81 24.97 6.07
C ASP A 145 11.93 25.25 4.84
N LEU A 146 11.10 24.27 4.49
CA LEU A 146 10.10 24.33 3.42
C LEU A 146 8.70 24.05 3.99
N LEU A 147 7.69 24.67 3.40
CA LEU A 147 6.28 24.49 3.72
C LEU A 147 5.51 24.15 2.43
N THR A 148 4.79 23.03 2.46
CA THR A 148 3.70 22.76 1.52
C THR A 148 2.37 22.88 2.24
N PHE A 149 1.38 23.51 1.61
CA PHE A 149 0.10 23.82 2.25
C PHE A 149 -1.05 23.88 1.24
N TYR A 150 -2.10 23.10 1.47
CA TYR A 150 -3.30 22.98 0.65
C TYR A 150 -4.53 23.44 1.43
N TYR A 151 -5.29 24.38 0.87
CA TYR A 151 -6.42 25.00 1.56
C TYR A 151 -7.44 25.58 0.57
N PRO A 152 -8.71 25.83 0.96
CA PRO A 152 -9.64 26.62 0.16
C PRO A 152 -9.03 27.99 -0.16
N ASN A 153 -9.12 28.41 -1.41
CA ASN A 153 -8.71 29.74 -1.78
C ASN A 153 -9.73 30.74 -1.23
N MET A 154 -9.40 31.50 -0.20
CA MET A 154 -10.37 32.39 0.46
C MET A 154 -10.85 33.56 -0.43
N ARG A 155 -10.20 33.81 -1.58
CA ARG A 155 -10.70 34.72 -2.63
C ARG A 155 -11.85 34.11 -3.46
N ASP A 156 -11.85 32.79 -3.60
CA ASP A 156 -12.89 32.00 -4.25
C ASP A 156 -12.87 30.59 -3.66
N SER A 157 -13.62 30.40 -2.57
CA SER A 157 -13.57 29.19 -1.76
C SER A 157 -14.01 27.93 -2.50
N THR A 158 -14.55 28.08 -3.71
CA THR A 158 -14.92 26.96 -4.57
C THR A 158 -13.73 26.31 -5.28
N HIS A 159 -12.54 26.92 -5.19
CA HIS A 159 -11.28 26.38 -5.69
C HIS A 159 -10.24 26.34 -4.55
N ALA A 160 -9.16 25.58 -4.76
CA ALA A 160 -8.09 25.48 -3.78
C ALA A 160 -6.90 26.39 -4.10
N VAL A 161 -6.09 26.64 -3.10
CA VAL A 161 -4.71 27.12 -3.25
C VAL A 161 -3.75 26.07 -2.71
N TYR A 162 -2.67 25.84 -3.46
CA TYR A 162 -1.56 24.97 -3.10
C TYR A 162 -0.30 25.83 -3.02
N LEU A 163 0.23 26.00 -1.82
CA LEU A 163 1.42 26.79 -1.56
C LEU A 163 2.63 25.86 -1.43
N ILE A 164 3.69 26.17 -2.17
CA ILE A 164 5.01 25.53 -2.04
C ILE A 164 6.02 26.65 -1.81
N THR A 165 6.42 26.81 -0.55
CA THR A 165 7.26 27.92 -0.10
C THR A 165 8.37 27.46 0.83
N GLY A 166 9.26 28.38 1.19
CA GLY A 166 10.35 28.14 2.12
C GLY A 166 11.08 29.43 2.48
N ASN A 167 12.17 29.28 3.22
CA ASN A 167 12.99 30.40 3.68
C ASN A 167 14.15 30.75 2.73
N SER A 168 14.39 29.93 1.70
CA SER A 168 15.44 30.16 0.69
C SER A 168 15.05 29.60 -0.68
N ASP A 169 15.05 30.45 -1.71
CA ASP A 169 14.80 30.05 -3.09
C ASP A 169 15.82 29.01 -3.58
N ALA A 170 17.10 29.16 -3.21
CA ALA A 170 18.15 28.23 -3.59
C ALA A 170 17.95 26.83 -2.98
N HIS A 171 17.44 26.73 -1.75
CA HIS A 171 17.10 25.43 -1.17
C HIS A 171 15.81 24.87 -1.77
N LEU A 172 14.76 25.70 -1.90
CA LEU A 172 13.49 25.29 -2.49
C LEU A 172 13.66 24.72 -3.91
N LEU A 173 14.41 25.41 -4.78
CA LEU A 173 14.71 24.91 -6.13
C LEU A 173 15.49 23.59 -6.13
N ARG A 174 16.45 23.41 -5.22
CA ARG A 174 17.17 22.14 -5.07
C ARG A 174 16.22 21.00 -4.70
N GLU A 175 15.34 21.20 -3.73
CA GLU A 175 14.37 20.17 -3.32
C GLU A 175 13.30 19.91 -4.39
N LEU A 176 12.87 20.93 -5.14
CA LEU A 176 11.98 20.77 -6.29
C LEU A 176 12.60 19.90 -7.38
N GLN A 177 13.89 20.09 -7.66
CA GLN A 177 14.62 19.27 -8.63
C GLN A 177 14.82 17.82 -8.15
N ARG A 178 15.12 17.63 -6.85
CA ARG A 178 15.33 16.30 -6.25
C ARG A 178 14.05 15.48 -6.09
N SER A 179 12.99 16.10 -5.56
CA SER A 179 11.82 15.40 -5.01
C SER A 179 10.48 16.04 -5.42
N SER A 180 10.39 16.60 -6.62
CA SER A 180 9.16 17.22 -7.17
C SER A 180 7.87 16.43 -6.92
N ARG A 181 7.90 15.10 -7.02
CA ARG A 181 6.72 14.25 -6.76
C ARG A 181 6.24 14.34 -5.31
N GLN A 182 7.14 14.39 -4.32
CA GLN A 182 6.76 14.48 -2.91
C GLN A 182 6.20 15.86 -2.54
N LEU A 183 6.67 16.92 -3.20
CA LEU A 183 6.22 18.30 -2.94
C LEU A 183 4.86 18.63 -3.57
N PHE A 184 4.53 18.00 -4.71
CA PHE A 184 3.25 18.22 -5.42
C PHE A 184 2.19 17.16 -5.15
N ASN A 185 2.59 15.96 -4.70
CA ASN A 185 1.69 14.89 -4.31
C ASN A 185 1.70 14.80 -2.79
N SER A 186 1.34 15.90 -2.10
CA SER A 186 1.47 15.98 -0.65
C SER A 186 0.68 14.86 0.01
N ALA A 187 1.40 14.04 0.77
CA ALA A 187 0.75 13.29 1.82
C ALA A 187 0.49 14.29 2.96
N GLY A 188 -0.76 14.68 3.16
CA GLY A 188 -1.15 15.77 4.07
C GLY A 188 -1.68 17.00 3.34
N ASP A 189 -2.49 17.79 4.05
CA ASP A 189 -2.88 19.12 3.62
C ASP A 189 -1.81 20.16 3.99
N TYR A 190 -0.97 19.89 4.98
CA TYR A 190 0.18 20.74 5.30
C TYR A 190 1.38 19.88 5.69
N ARG A 191 2.58 20.37 5.37
CA ARG A 191 3.84 19.69 5.70
C ARG A 191 4.98 20.69 5.81
N VAL A 192 5.78 20.52 6.85
CA VAL A 192 7.05 21.22 7.07
C VAL A 192 8.20 20.25 6.86
N GLN A 193 9.20 20.66 6.08
CA GLN A 193 10.42 19.90 5.86
C GLN A 193 11.65 20.73 6.20
N ARG A 194 12.73 20.08 6.62
CA ARG A 194 14.06 20.67 6.81
C ARG A 194 15.09 19.74 6.19
N ASN A 195 15.96 20.26 5.32
CA ASN A 195 16.95 19.45 4.60
C ASN A 195 16.34 18.21 3.91
N GLY A 196 15.15 18.37 3.31
CA GLY A 196 14.41 17.29 2.66
C GLY A 196 13.74 16.28 3.61
N GLN A 197 13.94 16.37 4.94
CA GLN A 197 13.27 15.51 5.92
C GLN A 197 11.96 16.13 6.40
N THR A 198 10.90 15.34 6.50
CA THR A 198 9.61 15.79 7.05
C THR A 198 9.69 15.93 8.57
N LEU A 199 9.50 17.16 9.05
CA LEU A 199 9.45 17.49 10.47
C LEU A 199 8.03 17.41 11.02
N VAL A 200 7.07 17.94 10.27
CA VAL A 200 5.66 18.01 10.67
C VAL A 200 4.80 17.79 9.44
N MET A 201 3.67 17.11 9.62
CA MET A 201 2.62 17.10 8.61
C MET A 201 1.25 16.85 9.22
N GLY A 202 0.20 17.15 8.48
CA GLY A 202 -1.12 16.70 8.88
C GLY A 202 -2.23 17.10 7.92
N PHE A 203 -3.46 16.88 8.38
CA PHE A 203 -4.67 17.15 7.63
C PHE A 203 -5.54 18.19 8.35
N PHE A 204 -6.41 18.83 7.59
CA PHE A 204 -7.53 19.57 8.13
C PHE A 204 -8.76 18.68 8.27
N SER A 205 -9.54 18.95 9.31
CA SER A 205 -10.78 18.27 9.61
C SER A 205 -11.77 18.47 8.45
N GLN A 206 -12.41 17.37 8.06
CA GLN A 206 -13.51 17.36 7.08
C GLN A 206 -14.87 17.16 7.76
N ASN A 207 -14.91 17.23 9.11
CA ASN A 207 -16.14 17.23 9.87
C ASN A 207 -16.91 18.54 9.56
N PRO A 208 -18.21 18.49 9.20
CA PRO A 208 -19.03 19.68 8.94
C PRO A 208 -18.96 20.78 10.02
N GLU A 209 -18.80 20.42 11.29
CA GLU A 209 -18.73 21.37 12.41
C GLU A 209 -17.37 22.06 12.55
N LYS A 210 -16.30 21.43 12.05
CA LYS A 210 -14.91 21.89 12.15
C LYS A 210 -14.22 21.84 10.79
N MET A 211 -14.95 22.17 9.73
CA MET A 211 -14.46 22.07 8.36
C MET A 211 -13.23 22.97 8.17
N TRP A 212 -12.14 22.41 7.68
CA TRP A 212 -10.85 23.08 7.49
C TRP A 212 -10.12 23.56 8.77
N ALA A 213 -10.60 23.20 9.96
CA ALA A 213 -9.82 23.37 11.19
C ALA A 213 -8.67 22.34 11.24
N PHE A 214 -7.58 22.64 11.94
CA PHE A 214 -6.51 21.66 12.15
C PHE A 214 -7.07 20.37 12.77
N ASP A 215 -6.71 19.22 12.21
CA ASP A 215 -7.09 17.92 12.73
C ASP A 215 -5.98 17.37 13.63
N PRO A 216 -6.14 17.42 14.97
CA PRO A 216 -5.11 16.92 15.87
C PRO A 216 -4.92 15.41 15.78
N GLU A 217 -5.94 14.64 15.37
CA GLU A 217 -5.84 13.17 15.24
C GLU A 217 -4.98 12.77 14.05
N ASN A 218 -4.97 13.61 13.02
CA ASN A 218 -4.21 13.42 11.79
C ASN A 218 -3.02 14.38 11.66
N HIS A 219 -2.56 14.94 12.79
CA HIS A 219 -1.32 15.70 12.91
C HIS A 219 -0.16 14.79 13.34
N ARG A 220 1.02 14.98 12.74
CA ARG A 220 2.26 14.26 13.05
C ARG A 220 3.40 15.25 13.24
N ASP A 221 4.08 15.14 14.37
CA ASP A 221 5.26 15.92 14.71
C ASP A 221 6.45 14.98 14.95
N TYR A 222 7.27 14.82 13.92
CA TYR A 222 8.46 13.96 13.93
C TYR A 222 9.67 14.66 14.57
N ARG A 223 9.54 15.91 15.03
CA ARG A 223 10.64 16.59 15.74
C ARG A 223 10.88 16.03 17.14
N ALA A 224 9.86 15.38 17.70
CA ALA A 224 9.95 14.69 18.98
C ALA A 224 10.59 13.30 18.85
N ASP A 225 10.93 12.85 17.64
CA ASP A 225 11.55 11.56 17.41
C ASP A 225 12.92 11.47 18.08
N LEU A 226 13.20 10.31 18.64
CA LEU A 226 14.35 10.12 19.52
C LEU A 226 15.58 9.76 18.71
N GLN A 227 16.60 10.60 18.81
CA GLN A 227 17.95 10.23 18.39
C GLN A 227 18.66 9.51 19.54
N ILE A 228 19.12 8.30 19.26
CA ILE A 228 19.85 7.47 20.21
C ILE A 228 21.26 7.30 19.67
N ALA A 229 22.27 7.63 20.49
CA ALA A 229 23.65 7.27 20.20
C ALA A 229 23.74 5.75 19.99
N GLY A 230 24.15 5.31 18.80
CA GLY A 230 24.28 3.89 18.50
C GLY A 230 25.60 3.31 18.99
N GLY A 231 26.06 2.24 18.34
CA GLY A 231 27.41 1.70 18.57
C GLY A 231 28.44 2.52 17.80
N ASP A 232 29.58 1.89 17.47
CA ASP A 232 30.67 2.56 16.77
C ASP A 232 30.30 2.94 15.32
N HIS A 233 29.37 2.20 14.68
CA HIS A 233 29.09 2.34 13.25
C HIS A 233 27.69 2.86 12.92
N TYR A 234 26.77 2.91 13.88
CA TYR A 234 25.38 3.33 13.64
C TYR A 234 24.94 4.51 14.51
N ARG A 235 24.06 5.35 13.96
CA ARG A 235 23.23 6.31 14.71
C ARG A 235 21.76 5.92 14.52
N PHE A 236 21.04 5.69 15.62
CA PHE A 236 19.66 5.24 15.54
C PHE A 236 18.68 6.41 15.71
N TYR A 237 17.67 6.44 14.85
CA TYR A 237 16.56 7.40 14.90
C TYR A 237 15.25 6.63 15.03
N LEU A 238 14.51 6.86 16.11
CA LEU A 238 13.23 6.19 16.36
C LEU A 238 12.07 7.11 16.01
N HIS A 239 11.25 6.70 15.03
CA HIS A 239 10.12 7.45 14.51
C HIS A 239 8.80 6.86 15.01
N GLY A 240 8.18 7.54 15.98
CA GLY A 240 6.88 7.15 16.55
C GLY A 240 6.86 5.74 17.16
N VAL A 241 8.02 5.19 17.54
CA VAL A 241 8.17 3.85 18.13
C VAL A 241 8.98 3.92 19.43
N GLN A 242 8.63 3.04 20.37
CA GLN A 242 9.36 2.86 21.62
C GLN A 242 9.68 1.39 21.80
N PHE A 243 10.91 1.12 22.19
CA PHE A 243 11.40 -0.21 22.49
C PHE A 243 11.84 -0.27 23.96
N SER A 244 11.76 -1.45 24.56
CA SER A 244 12.39 -1.65 25.87
C SER A 244 13.91 -1.46 25.78
N ASP A 245 14.55 -1.09 26.89
CA ASP A 245 16.01 -0.95 26.94
C ASP A 245 16.74 -2.23 26.50
N ALA A 246 16.17 -3.40 26.88
CA ALA A 246 16.69 -4.70 26.49
C ALA A 246 16.61 -4.93 24.98
N GLU A 247 15.49 -4.54 24.36
CA GLU A 247 15.31 -4.66 22.92
C GLU A 247 16.20 -3.69 22.14
N MET A 248 16.32 -2.44 22.56
CA MET A 248 17.27 -1.51 21.94
C MET A 248 18.71 -1.99 22.06
N THR A 249 19.07 -2.55 23.21
CA THR A 249 20.40 -3.15 23.40
C THR A 249 20.63 -4.29 22.42
N ARG A 250 19.65 -5.18 22.26
CA ARG A 250 19.70 -6.28 21.28
C ARG A 250 19.84 -5.76 19.85
N ILE A 251 19.03 -4.78 19.45
CA ILE A 251 19.10 -4.17 18.11
C ILE A 251 20.51 -3.62 17.86
N ARG A 252 21.02 -2.78 18.77
CA ARG A 252 22.37 -2.18 18.63
C ARG A 252 23.48 -3.23 18.51
N LEU A 253 23.50 -4.20 19.41
CA LEU A 253 24.54 -5.25 19.42
C LEU A 253 24.49 -6.10 18.15
N ASN A 254 23.30 -6.43 17.65
CA ASN A 254 23.14 -7.21 16.42
C ASN A 254 23.63 -6.43 15.19
N HIS A 255 23.33 -5.13 15.09
CA HIS A 255 23.81 -4.29 14.00
C HIS A 255 25.34 -4.19 14.01
N GLU A 256 25.96 -3.96 15.17
CA GLU A 256 27.43 -3.91 15.30
C GLU A 256 28.10 -5.27 15.00
N ALA A 257 27.50 -6.38 15.41
CA ALA A 257 27.98 -7.71 15.08
C ALA A 257 27.90 -7.97 13.57
N LYS A 258 26.76 -7.64 12.96
CA LYS A 258 26.52 -7.88 11.53
C LYS A 258 27.38 -6.98 10.65
N PHE A 259 27.52 -5.71 11.02
CA PHE A 259 28.41 -4.78 10.34
C PHE A 259 29.85 -5.30 10.33
N ARG A 260 30.37 -5.80 11.46
CA ARG A 260 31.71 -6.40 11.53
C ARG A 260 31.84 -7.62 10.62
N GLN A 261 30.86 -8.52 10.66
CA GLN A 261 30.83 -9.71 9.80
C GLN A 261 30.86 -9.33 8.31
N ILE A 262 30.03 -8.37 7.88
CA ILE A 262 29.98 -7.93 6.48
C ILE A 262 31.29 -7.22 6.11
N SER A 263 31.78 -6.33 6.96
CA SER A 263 33.02 -5.57 6.69
C SER A 263 34.25 -6.47 6.57
N GLU A 264 34.37 -7.48 7.43
CA GLU A 264 35.42 -8.50 7.35
C GLU A 264 35.29 -9.34 6.06
N PHE A 265 34.05 -9.69 5.68
CA PHE A 265 33.81 -10.37 4.41
C PHE A 265 34.18 -9.48 3.22
N LEU A 266 33.85 -8.19 3.23
CA LEU A 266 34.13 -7.30 2.10
C LEU A 266 35.55 -6.75 2.08
N GLY A 267 36.32 -6.89 3.17
CA GLY A 267 37.67 -6.35 3.28
C GLY A 267 37.71 -4.83 3.48
N ILE A 268 36.71 -4.27 4.16
CA ILE A 268 36.61 -2.83 4.43
C ILE A 268 37.64 -2.47 5.51
N GLY A 269 38.75 -1.82 5.11
CA GLY A 269 39.91 -1.57 5.98
C GLY A 269 39.93 -0.24 6.74
N SER A 270 39.05 0.71 6.42
CA SER A 270 38.87 1.98 7.14
C SER A 270 37.51 2.01 7.82
N ALA A 271 37.40 2.64 9.00
CA ALA A 271 36.11 2.89 9.63
C ALA A 271 35.23 3.72 8.66
N PRO A 272 34.13 3.19 8.13
CA PRO A 272 33.26 3.98 7.27
C PRO A 272 32.55 5.05 8.09
N ASP A 273 32.01 6.05 7.39
CA ASP A 273 31.09 7.00 8.00
C ASP A 273 29.95 6.24 8.68
N SER A 274 29.59 6.69 9.88
CA SER A 274 28.50 6.06 10.61
C SER A 274 27.19 6.15 9.82
N ILE A 275 26.47 5.03 9.80
CA ILE A 275 25.22 4.82 9.08
C ILE A 275 24.06 5.36 9.91
N ASP A 276 23.23 6.21 9.31
CA ASP A 276 21.97 6.65 9.93
C ASP A 276 20.90 5.57 9.75
N TYR A 277 20.49 4.95 10.85
CA TYR A 277 19.49 3.88 10.85
C TYR A 277 18.16 4.38 11.43
N HIS A 278 17.20 4.63 10.55
CA HIS A 278 15.87 5.13 10.88
C HIS A 278 14.89 3.96 11.07
N ILE A 279 14.29 3.86 12.25
CA ILE A 279 13.33 2.82 12.62
C ILE A 279 11.94 3.44 12.76
N PHE A 280 10.98 2.94 11.99
CA PHE A 280 9.56 3.34 12.08
C PHE A 280 8.72 2.22 12.68
N GLY A 281 7.73 2.61 13.50
CA GLY A 281 6.72 1.68 14.02
C GLY A 281 5.61 1.32 13.01
N SER A 282 5.54 2.01 11.87
CA SER A 282 4.52 1.78 10.85
C SER A 282 5.02 2.06 9.42
N PHE A 283 4.46 1.34 8.44
CA PHE A 283 4.67 1.62 7.02
C PHE A 283 4.09 2.97 6.61
N GLU A 284 2.97 3.39 7.23
CA GLU A 284 2.37 4.70 6.97
C GLU A 284 3.37 5.80 7.30
N ASP A 285 3.90 5.86 8.53
CA ASP A 285 4.82 6.95 8.93
C ASP A 285 6.10 6.92 8.09
N LYS A 286 6.68 5.74 7.84
CA LYS A 286 7.84 5.60 6.94
C LYS A 286 7.52 6.15 5.55
N GLY A 287 6.39 5.75 4.96
CA GLY A 287 5.96 6.20 3.65
C GLY A 287 5.70 7.71 3.63
N LEU A 288 5.09 8.27 4.66
CA LEU A 288 4.78 9.68 4.78
C LEU A 288 6.05 10.55 4.87
N VAL A 289 7.07 10.08 5.60
CA VAL A 289 8.35 10.77 5.79
C VAL A 289 9.28 10.61 4.59
N THR A 290 9.39 9.39 4.04
CA THR A 290 10.41 9.04 3.03
C THR A 290 9.87 8.97 1.61
N GLY A 291 8.54 8.89 1.44
CA GLY A 291 7.90 8.60 0.17
C GLY A 291 8.08 7.16 -0.32
N ASN A 292 8.65 6.26 0.51
CA ASN A 292 8.89 4.86 0.19
C ASN A 292 8.28 3.96 1.29
N THR A 293 7.43 3.01 0.89
CA THR A 293 6.72 2.10 1.80
C THR A 293 7.33 0.72 1.92
N ASP A 294 8.46 0.45 1.27
CA ASP A 294 9.15 -0.84 1.31
C ASP A 294 9.51 -1.22 2.76
N LEU A 295 9.61 -2.50 3.09
CA LEU A 295 10.05 -2.93 4.45
C LEU A 295 11.36 -2.27 4.87
N THR A 296 12.33 -2.23 3.95
CA THR A 296 13.58 -1.49 4.10
C THR A 296 13.95 -0.81 2.79
N HIS A 297 14.61 0.35 2.88
CA HIS A 297 15.35 0.90 1.74
C HIS A 297 16.58 1.68 2.21
N ILE A 298 17.52 1.88 1.29
CA ILE A 298 18.75 2.64 1.50
C ILE A 298 18.68 3.99 0.79
N ASP A 299 19.26 5.02 1.42
CA ASP A 299 19.59 6.31 0.80
C ASP A 299 21.11 6.44 0.82
N ALA A 300 21.76 6.06 -0.29
CA ALA A 300 23.21 5.99 -0.38
C ALA A 300 23.87 7.38 -0.28
N GLU A 301 23.18 8.45 -0.72
CA GLU A 301 23.72 9.80 -0.62
C GLU A 301 23.79 10.29 0.83
N LYS A 302 22.83 9.87 1.66
CA LYS A 302 22.80 10.18 3.09
C LYS A 302 23.51 9.13 3.95
N ASN A 303 24.02 8.06 3.34
CA ASN A 303 24.52 6.89 4.05
C ASN A 303 23.52 6.38 5.11
N ALA A 304 22.24 6.26 4.71
CA ALA A 304 21.13 5.99 5.60
C ALA A 304 20.33 4.75 5.21
N ILE A 305 19.73 4.10 6.20
CA ILE A 305 18.82 2.96 6.05
C ILE A 305 17.51 3.31 6.77
N TYR A 306 16.39 3.06 6.11
CA TYR A 306 15.06 3.27 6.69
C TYR A 306 14.33 1.94 6.74
N SER A 307 13.89 1.55 7.94
CA SER A 307 13.35 0.22 8.25
C SER A 307 12.06 0.31 9.07
N VAL A 308 11.13 -0.63 8.85
CA VAL A 308 9.97 -0.81 9.72
C VAL A 308 10.23 -1.96 10.68
N ILE A 309 10.05 -1.71 11.97
CA ILE A 309 10.18 -2.72 13.03
C ILE A 309 8.96 -2.64 13.94
N ARG A 310 8.17 -3.72 13.96
CA ARG A 310 7.01 -3.91 14.85
C ARG A 310 6.72 -5.42 15.02
N ASP A 311 5.74 -5.76 15.84
CA ASP A 311 5.34 -7.16 16.03
C ASP A 311 4.99 -7.85 14.69
N GLY A 312 5.64 -8.98 14.42
CA GLY A 312 5.48 -9.77 13.18
C GLY A 312 6.09 -9.16 11.90
N ILE A 313 6.69 -7.96 11.95
CA ILE A 313 7.34 -7.31 10.80
C ILE A 313 8.68 -6.71 11.24
N ARG A 314 9.77 -7.25 10.69
CA ARG A 314 11.14 -6.98 11.15
C ARG A 314 12.02 -6.65 9.95
N GLY A 315 12.28 -5.37 9.70
CA GLY A 315 13.17 -4.89 8.63
C GLY A 315 14.66 -4.84 9.01
N ASP A 316 15.07 -5.33 10.17
CA ASP A 316 16.48 -5.50 10.54
C ASP A 316 16.96 -6.93 10.26
N ASP A 317 16.65 -7.39 9.05
CA ASP A 317 17.16 -8.63 8.47
C ASP A 317 18.57 -8.47 7.87
N PHE A 318 19.10 -7.25 7.89
CA PHE A 318 20.43 -6.83 7.43
C PHE A 318 20.69 -6.93 5.92
N CYS A 319 19.67 -7.18 5.11
CA CYS A 319 19.81 -7.18 3.66
C CYS A 319 20.17 -5.76 3.15
N SER A 320 19.49 -4.73 3.67
CA SER A 320 19.78 -3.33 3.33
C SER A 320 21.16 -2.86 3.84
N ASP A 321 21.58 -3.33 5.02
CA ASP A 321 22.92 -3.07 5.57
C ASP A 321 24.02 -3.60 4.64
N ALA A 322 23.91 -4.88 4.26
CA ALA A 322 24.84 -5.48 3.32
C ALA A 322 24.85 -4.73 1.98
N ARG A 323 23.67 -4.38 1.45
CA ARG A 323 23.56 -3.66 0.18
C ARG A 323 24.20 -2.28 0.23
N LEU A 324 24.01 -1.52 1.30
CA LEU A 324 24.61 -0.20 1.47
C LEU A 324 26.14 -0.30 1.51
N LEU A 325 26.69 -1.23 2.31
CA LEU A 325 28.13 -1.45 2.41
C LEU A 325 28.74 -1.92 1.07
N LEU A 326 28.04 -2.81 0.36
CA LEU A 326 28.43 -3.24 -0.99
C LEU A 326 28.50 -2.07 -1.96
N ARG A 327 27.49 -1.21 -1.98
CA ARG A 327 27.45 -0.05 -2.87
C ARG A 327 28.49 1.01 -2.51
N ASN A 328 28.75 1.23 -1.23
CA ASN A 328 29.77 2.19 -0.81
C ASN A 328 31.19 1.69 -1.15
N HIS A 329 31.45 0.39 -1.02
CA HIS A 329 32.80 -0.16 -1.21
C HIS A 329 33.07 -0.59 -2.65
N PHE A 330 32.14 -1.33 -3.26
CA PHE A 330 32.25 -1.80 -4.63
C PHE A 330 31.40 -0.94 -5.58
N GLY A 331 30.27 -0.38 -5.19
CA GLY A 331 29.33 0.21 -6.15
C GLY A 331 28.48 -0.86 -6.82
N GLU A 332 27.87 -0.54 -7.95
CA GLU A 332 26.91 -1.44 -8.60
C GLU A 332 27.59 -2.70 -9.17
N ALA A 333 26.91 -3.84 -9.04
CA ALA A 333 27.33 -5.10 -9.64
C ALA A 333 27.15 -5.09 -11.16
N GLY A 334 27.97 -5.86 -11.89
CA GLY A 334 27.77 -6.07 -13.33
C GLY A 334 26.48 -6.84 -13.65
N LYS A 335 26.00 -7.62 -12.68
CA LYS A 335 24.76 -8.39 -12.73
C LYS A 335 23.94 -8.15 -11.46
N THR A 336 22.69 -7.72 -11.62
CA THR A 336 21.79 -7.38 -10.51
C THR A 336 21.58 -8.56 -9.55
N VAL A 337 21.55 -9.79 -10.06
CA VAL A 337 21.46 -11.01 -9.24
C VAL A 337 22.62 -11.16 -8.24
N LEU A 338 23.83 -10.67 -8.56
CA LEU A 338 24.97 -10.73 -7.63
C LEU A 338 24.80 -9.75 -6.47
N GLU A 339 24.31 -8.54 -6.75
CA GLU A 339 24.01 -7.55 -5.70
C GLU A 339 22.88 -8.05 -4.79
N ILE A 340 21.76 -8.51 -5.37
CA ILE A 340 20.64 -9.06 -4.60
C ILE A 340 21.11 -10.26 -3.77
N GLY A 341 21.80 -11.20 -4.40
CA GLY A 341 22.24 -12.44 -3.78
C GLY A 341 23.28 -12.24 -2.68
N LEU A 342 24.26 -11.36 -2.87
CA LEU A 342 25.25 -11.09 -1.82
C LEU A 342 24.66 -10.25 -0.68
N SER A 343 23.68 -9.38 -0.96
CA SER A 343 22.99 -8.62 0.09
C SER A 343 22.21 -9.55 1.03
N ILE A 344 21.43 -10.48 0.48
CA ILE A 344 20.65 -11.44 1.27
C ILE A 344 21.49 -12.57 1.86
N TYR A 345 22.68 -12.85 1.32
CA TYR A 345 23.58 -13.91 1.84
C TYR A 345 23.88 -13.77 3.34
N PHE A 346 23.92 -12.53 3.85
CA PHE A 346 24.13 -12.23 5.27
C PHE A 346 22.86 -12.25 6.13
N SER A 347 21.69 -12.42 5.49
CA SER A 347 20.36 -12.39 6.09
C SER A 347 19.89 -13.81 6.44
N GLU A 348 20.40 -14.33 7.56
CA GLU A 348 20.11 -15.70 8.02
C GLU A 348 18.64 -15.92 8.36
N ASN A 349 17.91 -14.86 8.72
CA ASN A 349 16.49 -14.91 9.11
C ASN A 349 15.59 -14.12 8.15
N TRP A 350 16.00 -13.95 6.88
CA TRP A 350 15.19 -13.29 5.86
C TRP A 350 13.78 -13.91 5.81
N HIS A 351 12.75 -13.08 6.06
CA HIS A 351 11.36 -13.51 6.25
C HIS A 351 11.23 -14.74 7.19
N GLU A 352 11.77 -14.60 8.41
CA GLU A 352 11.74 -15.54 9.54
C GLU A 352 12.52 -16.86 9.37
N LYS A 353 12.60 -17.42 8.16
CA LYS A 353 13.20 -18.74 7.90
C LYS A 353 14.53 -18.70 7.15
N GLY A 354 14.91 -17.55 6.62
CA GLY A 354 16.15 -17.38 5.89
C GLY A 354 16.05 -17.76 4.42
N TYR A 355 16.96 -17.20 3.62
CA TYR A 355 16.96 -17.36 2.17
C TYR A 355 17.17 -18.82 1.72
N ARG A 356 17.94 -19.61 2.48
CA ARG A 356 18.23 -21.03 2.18
C ARG A 356 16.96 -21.88 2.21
N TYR A 357 16.13 -21.70 3.25
CA TYR A 357 14.85 -22.39 3.37
C TYR A 357 13.88 -22.00 2.25
N TRP A 358 13.77 -20.71 1.94
CA TRP A 358 12.85 -20.25 0.90
C TRP A 358 13.31 -20.67 -0.51
N ALA A 359 14.62 -20.69 -0.77
CA ALA A 359 15.18 -21.22 -2.02
C ALA A 359 14.91 -22.73 -2.16
N ALA A 360 15.10 -23.49 -1.07
CA ALA A 360 14.77 -24.91 -1.01
C ALA A 360 13.30 -25.18 -1.34
N ARG A 361 12.38 -24.40 -0.76
CA ARG A 361 10.93 -24.52 -1.02
C ARG A 361 10.58 -24.19 -2.47
N LEU A 362 11.15 -23.11 -3.02
CA LEU A 362 10.94 -22.73 -4.42
C LEU A 362 11.44 -23.82 -5.37
N TRP A 363 12.57 -24.44 -5.08
CA TRP A 363 13.11 -25.56 -5.85
C TRP A 363 12.23 -26.81 -5.73
N ASP A 364 11.96 -27.29 -4.51
CA ASP A 364 11.20 -28.52 -4.24
C ASP A 364 9.78 -28.46 -4.81
N SER A 365 9.19 -27.27 -4.85
CA SER A 365 7.87 -27.03 -5.44
C SER A 365 7.86 -26.83 -6.96
N GLY A 366 9.03 -26.80 -7.63
CA GLY A 366 9.12 -26.54 -9.06
C GLY A 366 8.85 -25.09 -9.48
N ASN A 367 9.04 -24.13 -8.56
CA ASN A 367 8.78 -22.70 -8.75
C ASN A 367 10.05 -21.83 -8.88
N ALA A 368 11.24 -22.44 -8.84
CA ALA A 368 12.50 -21.75 -9.08
C ALA A 368 12.57 -21.17 -10.50
N ALA A 369 13.18 -20.00 -10.65
CA ALA A 369 13.41 -19.38 -11.96
C ALA A 369 14.66 -19.96 -12.63
N PRO A 370 14.68 -20.06 -13.97
CA PRO A 370 15.90 -20.40 -14.72
C PRO A 370 17.01 -19.37 -14.47
N LEU A 371 18.26 -19.83 -14.46
CA LEU A 371 19.41 -18.96 -14.19
C LEU A 371 19.56 -17.86 -15.26
N ALA A 372 19.22 -18.17 -16.52
CA ALA A 372 19.28 -17.20 -17.61
C ALA A 372 18.37 -15.99 -17.37
N GLU A 373 17.18 -16.20 -16.80
CA GLU A 373 16.24 -15.13 -16.46
C GLU A 373 16.74 -14.27 -15.29
N MET A 374 17.42 -14.89 -14.32
CA MET A 374 18.01 -14.17 -13.20
C MET A 374 19.24 -13.34 -13.60
N LEU A 375 20.00 -13.77 -14.62
CA LEU A 375 21.18 -13.06 -15.12
C LEU A 375 20.85 -11.89 -16.06
N ASP A 376 19.59 -11.76 -16.46
CA ASP A 376 19.09 -10.59 -17.19
C ASP A 376 18.64 -9.51 -16.20
N ASN A 377 19.33 -8.38 -16.22
CA ASN A 377 19.09 -7.29 -15.26
C ASN A 377 17.71 -6.64 -15.44
N GLU A 378 17.15 -6.62 -16.66
CA GLU A 378 15.82 -6.06 -16.90
C GLU A 378 14.73 -7.04 -16.46
N GLN A 379 14.93 -8.33 -16.71
CA GLN A 379 13.98 -9.37 -16.33
C GLN A 379 13.90 -9.54 -14.81
N ILE A 380 15.04 -9.66 -14.12
CA ILE A 380 15.06 -9.81 -12.66
C ILE A 380 14.48 -8.58 -11.95
N ALA A 381 14.73 -7.36 -12.47
CA ALA A 381 14.18 -6.13 -11.92
C ALA A 381 12.65 -6.03 -12.07
N GLN A 382 12.08 -6.74 -13.04
CA GLN A 382 10.64 -6.81 -13.24
C GLN A 382 9.99 -8.01 -12.55
N ASP A 383 10.76 -9.02 -12.12
CA ASP A 383 10.25 -10.22 -11.44
C ASP A 383 9.91 -9.98 -9.96
N SER A 384 9.55 -11.04 -9.25
CA SER A 384 8.98 -11.00 -7.91
C SER A 384 10.03 -10.62 -6.87
N PRO A 385 9.78 -9.58 -6.06
CA PRO A 385 10.67 -9.19 -4.96
C PRO A 385 10.68 -10.19 -3.81
N LEU A 386 9.83 -11.23 -3.84
CA LEU A 386 9.82 -12.32 -2.86
C LEU A 386 10.44 -13.62 -3.38
N VAL A 387 10.38 -13.87 -4.70
CA VAL A 387 10.90 -15.11 -5.31
C VAL A 387 12.36 -14.97 -5.70
N MET A 388 12.75 -13.83 -6.26
CA MET A 388 14.12 -13.64 -6.77
C MET A 388 15.18 -13.59 -5.67
N PRO A 389 14.99 -12.87 -4.54
CA PRO A 389 16.03 -12.77 -3.53
C PRO A 389 16.52 -14.11 -2.96
N PRO A 390 15.67 -15.05 -2.53
CA PRO A 390 16.17 -16.32 -1.99
C PRO A 390 16.92 -17.15 -3.04
N LEU A 391 16.45 -17.16 -4.28
CA LEU A 391 17.15 -17.83 -5.38
C LEU A 391 18.52 -17.18 -5.64
N ALA A 392 18.57 -15.84 -5.71
CA ALA A 392 19.82 -15.09 -5.88
C ALA A 392 20.81 -15.35 -4.75
N GLY A 393 20.33 -15.40 -3.50
CA GLY A 393 21.14 -15.73 -2.32
C GLY A 393 21.74 -17.13 -2.42
N SER A 394 20.93 -18.13 -2.79
CA SER A 394 21.41 -19.50 -3.01
C SER A 394 22.40 -19.61 -4.16
N PHE A 395 22.21 -18.83 -5.23
CA PHE A 395 23.13 -18.80 -6.36
C PHE A 395 24.47 -18.17 -5.97
N VAL A 396 24.46 -17.07 -5.23
CA VAL A 396 25.68 -16.46 -4.70
C VAL A 396 26.39 -17.39 -3.71
N ALA A 397 25.67 -18.08 -2.83
CA ALA A 397 26.27 -19.10 -1.96
C ALA A 397 26.98 -20.20 -2.78
N TYR A 398 26.32 -20.73 -3.81
CA TYR A 398 26.93 -21.68 -4.74
C TYR A 398 28.16 -21.11 -5.45
N LEU A 399 28.11 -19.87 -5.94
CA LEU A 399 29.26 -19.21 -6.57
C LEU A 399 30.44 -19.05 -5.61
N LEU A 400 30.17 -18.70 -4.36
CA LEU A 400 31.20 -18.60 -3.33
C LEU A 400 31.84 -19.96 -3.03
N ASP A 401 31.07 -21.05 -3.05
CA ASP A 401 31.58 -22.41 -2.89
C ASP A 401 32.50 -22.83 -4.06
N VAL A 402 32.13 -22.50 -5.30
CA VAL A 402 32.87 -22.97 -6.49
C VAL A 402 34.01 -22.06 -6.94
N TRP A 403 33.89 -20.74 -6.74
CA TRP A 403 34.93 -19.77 -7.12
C TRP A 403 35.80 -19.36 -5.95
N GLY A 404 35.29 -19.46 -4.72
CA GLY A 404 35.89 -18.84 -3.55
C GLY A 404 35.67 -17.33 -3.52
N LYS A 405 35.81 -16.77 -2.31
CA LYS A 405 35.58 -15.35 -2.00
C LYS A 405 36.32 -14.39 -2.94
N GLN A 406 37.63 -14.55 -3.11
CA GLN A 406 38.44 -13.59 -3.86
C GLN A 406 38.01 -13.51 -5.32
N GLN A 407 37.88 -14.66 -5.99
CA GLN A 407 37.46 -14.70 -7.39
C GLN A 407 36.03 -14.18 -7.57
N PHE A 408 35.13 -14.44 -6.62
CA PHE A 408 33.78 -13.86 -6.64
C PHE A 408 33.84 -12.33 -6.62
N LEU A 409 34.58 -11.74 -5.68
CA LEU A 409 34.70 -10.28 -5.54
C LEU A 409 35.37 -9.65 -6.77
N ASP A 410 36.40 -10.27 -7.33
CA ASP A 410 37.06 -9.80 -8.57
C ASP A 410 36.09 -9.77 -9.77
N ARG A 411 35.12 -10.71 -9.78
CA ARG A 411 34.09 -10.86 -10.83
C ARG A 411 32.86 -9.98 -10.63
N TYR A 412 32.62 -9.48 -9.41
CA TYR A 412 31.36 -8.83 -9.02
C TYR A 412 30.88 -7.72 -9.98
N LYS A 413 31.82 -6.90 -10.49
CA LYS A 413 31.51 -5.77 -11.39
C LYS A 413 31.51 -6.11 -12.87
N THR A 414 32.35 -7.04 -13.28
CA THR A 414 32.76 -7.19 -14.69
C THR A 414 32.36 -8.51 -15.31
N TRP A 415 31.81 -9.44 -14.52
CA TRP A 415 31.45 -10.76 -15.01
C TRP A 415 30.30 -10.72 -16.02
N GLN A 416 30.59 -11.25 -17.21
CA GLN A 416 29.64 -11.43 -18.30
C GLN A 416 29.73 -12.88 -18.78
N PRO A 417 28.84 -13.77 -18.31
CA PRO A 417 28.94 -15.19 -18.63
C PRO A 417 28.54 -15.48 -20.08
N THR A 418 29.21 -16.47 -20.66
CA THR A 418 28.80 -17.06 -21.95
C THR A 418 27.63 -18.02 -21.76
N VAL A 419 26.87 -18.32 -22.82
CA VAL A 419 25.76 -19.31 -22.77
C VAL A 419 26.22 -20.67 -22.22
N ALA A 420 27.42 -21.11 -22.59
CA ALA A 420 27.99 -22.37 -22.10
C ALA A 420 28.34 -22.30 -20.60
N GLU A 421 28.84 -21.17 -20.12
CA GLU A 421 29.10 -20.95 -18.70
C GLU A 421 27.79 -20.92 -17.89
N ILE A 422 26.74 -20.27 -18.41
CA ILE A 422 25.41 -20.26 -17.79
C ILE A 422 24.88 -21.69 -17.61
N ALA A 423 24.89 -22.49 -18.68
CA ALA A 423 24.40 -23.88 -18.61
C ALA A 423 25.17 -24.74 -17.59
N LYS A 424 26.50 -24.56 -17.50
CA LYS A 424 27.33 -25.26 -16.52
C LYS A 424 27.02 -24.80 -15.09
N LEU A 425 26.90 -23.50 -14.86
CA LEU A 425 26.58 -22.94 -13.55
C LEU A 425 25.18 -23.33 -13.09
N GLU A 426 24.21 -23.33 -14.00
CA GLU A 426 22.83 -23.73 -13.72
C GLU A 426 22.74 -25.19 -13.26
N ALA A 427 23.44 -26.11 -13.94
CA ALA A 427 23.47 -27.51 -13.52
C ALA A 427 24.04 -27.70 -12.10
N GLY A 428 25.14 -27.00 -11.77
CA GLY A 428 25.73 -27.06 -10.43
C GLY A 428 24.88 -26.37 -9.36
N TRP A 429 24.25 -25.24 -9.69
CA TRP A 429 23.35 -24.53 -8.80
C TRP A 429 22.06 -25.33 -8.53
N HIS A 430 21.49 -26.00 -9.54
CA HIS A 430 20.36 -26.92 -9.36
C HIS A 430 20.72 -28.07 -8.43
N TRP A 431 21.94 -28.61 -8.52
CA TRP A 431 22.41 -29.62 -7.57
C TRP A 431 22.48 -29.05 -6.14
N HIS A 432 23.01 -27.82 -5.98
CA HIS A 432 23.04 -27.13 -4.70
C HIS A 432 21.62 -26.91 -4.12
N LEU A 433 20.66 -26.44 -4.92
CA LEU A 433 19.25 -26.30 -4.52
C LEU A 433 18.61 -27.64 -4.11
N ALA A 434 18.92 -28.73 -4.82
CA ALA A 434 18.44 -30.06 -4.46
C ALA A 434 18.98 -30.54 -3.11
N GLN A 435 20.23 -30.19 -2.75
CA GLN A 435 20.77 -30.46 -1.42
C GLN A 435 20.04 -29.65 -0.35
N LEU A 436 19.80 -28.35 -0.58
CA LEU A 436 19.02 -27.52 0.35
C LEU A 436 17.60 -28.06 0.53
N ALA A 437 16.92 -28.48 -0.54
CA ALA A 437 15.60 -29.10 -0.47
C ALA A 437 15.60 -30.39 0.36
N ASN A 438 16.64 -31.21 0.25
CA ASN A 438 16.79 -32.40 1.07
C ASN A 438 17.04 -32.06 2.55
N GLU A 439 17.86 -31.05 2.83
CA GLU A 439 18.14 -30.54 4.19
C GLU A 439 16.85 -30.06 4.88
N PHE A 440 16.04 -29.26 4.19
CA PHE A 440 14.83 -28.65 4.77
C PHE A 440 13.55 -29.48 4.62
N ARG A 441 13.60 -30.65 3.96
CA ARG A 441 12.41 -31.48 3.66
C ARG A 441 11.54 -31.75 4.90
N GLY A 442 12.16 -32.14 6.01
CA GLY A 442 11.45 -32.43 7.26
C GLY A 442 10.74 -31.19 7.83
N GLN A 443 11.42 -30.04 7.82
CA GLN A 443 10.85 -28.78 8.28
C GLN A 443 9.70 -28.34 7.37
N MET A 444 9.88 -28.36 6.05
CA MET A 444 8.83 -27.99 5.09
C MET A 444 7.57 -28.87 5.22
N ALA A 445 7.74 -30.17 5.47
CA ALA A 445 6.63 -31.08 5.71
C ALA A 445 5.90 -30.78 7.04
N ALA A 446 6.65 -30.49 8.11
CA ALA A 446 6.08 -30.09 9.39
C ALA A 446 5.30 -28.77 9.29
N ASP A 447 5.87 -27.79 8.59
CA ASP A 447 5.24 -26.49 8.35
C ASP A 447 3.93 -26.65 7.59
N ARG A 448 3.93 -27.43 6.50
CA ARG A 448 2.72 -27.74 5.72
C ARG A 448 1.66 -28.42 6.59
N ALA A 449 2.05 -29.35 7.46
CA ALA A 449 1.13 -30.04 8.35
C ALA A 449 0.53 -29.09 9.42
N SER A 450 1.32 -28.12 9.88
CA SER A 450 0.92 -27.13 10.88
C SER A 450 0.17 -25.92 10.30
N PHE A 451 0.13 -25.79 8.96
CA PHE A 451 -0.51 -24.65 8.31
C PHE A 451 -1.98 -24.55 8.70
N PRO A 452 -2.47 -23.37 9.14
CA PRO A 452 -3.84 -23.22 9.61
C PRO A 452 -4.87 -23.67 8.56
N LYS A 453 -5.84 -24.47 9.00
CA LYS A 453 -6.97 -24.90 8.16
C LYS A 453 -8.24 -24.16 8.53
N PHE A 454 -8.98 -23.78 7.51
CA PHE A 454 -10.20 -23.01 7.56
C PHE A 454 -11.41 -23.94 7.36
N GLY A 455 -12.35 -23.94 8.31
CA GLY A 455 -13.52 -24.84 8.30
C GLY A 455 -14.86 -24.21 8.71
N ASP A 456 -14.87 -23.23 9.60
CA ASP A 456 -16.11 -22.64 10.13
C ASP A 456 -16.73 -21.58 9.22
N PHE A 457 -18.05 -21.37 9.32
CA PHE A 457 -18.80 -20.37 8.54
C PHE A 457 -18.16 -18.97 8.59
N ARG A 458 -17.94 -18.36 7.41
CA ARG A 458 -17.42 -17.00 7.30
C ARG A 458 -18.52 -15.99 7.04
N LYS A 459 -18.36 -14.84 7.68
CA LYS A 459 -19.08 -13.57 7.55
C LYS A 459 -18.06 -12.58 6.99
N GLY A 460 -17.78 -12.74 5.71
CA GLY A 460 -16.70 -12.01 5.07
C GLY A 460 -17.10 -10.67 4.50
N PHE A 461 -16.11 -9.81 4.29
CA PHE A 461 -16.23 -8.57 3.53
C PHE A 461 -15.16 -8.51 2.43
N CYS A 462 -15.52 -8.06 1.22
CA CYS A 462 -14.53 -7.72 0.21
C CYS A 462 -13.86 -6.38 0.56
N PHE A 463 -12.69 -6.43 1.18
CA PHE A 463 -11.96 -5.24 1.63
C PHE A 463 -11.10 -4.70 0.49
N ALA A 464 -11.59 -3.69 -0.21
CA ALA A 464 -10.97 -3.14 -1.42
C ALA A 464 -10.09 -1.92 -1.15
N HIS A 465 -9.02 -1.75 -1.93
CA HIS A 465 -8.11 -0.61 -1.86
C HIS A 465 -8.69 0.58 -2.62
N GLU A 466 -9.44 1.41 -1.93
CA GLU A 466 -10.10 2.58 -2.54
C GLU A 466 -9.33 3.89 -2.28
N GLY A 467 -8.36 3.87 -1.36
CA GLY A 467 -7.47 4.99 -1.08
C GLY A 467 -6.10 4.82 -1.76
N TYR A 468 -5.86 5.55 -2.84
CA TYR A 468 -4.60 5.49 -3.58
C TYR A 468 -3.54 6.48 -3.06
N GLN A 469 -3.50 6.68 -1.74
CA GLN A 469 -2.49 7.47 -1.03
C GLN A 469 -2.02 6.72 0.22
N ILE A 470 -0.81 7.01 0.67
CA ILE A 470 -0.18 6.35 1.83
C ILE A 470 -1.09 6.39 3.07
N TYR A 471 -1.76 7.51 3.33
CA TYR A 471 -2.57 7.71 4.55
C TYR A 471 -4.03 7.23 4.46
N ASN A 472 -4.45 6.65 3.34
CA ASN A 472 -5.84 6.19 3.17
C ASN A 472 -6.00 4.85 2.43
N GLY A 473 -4.91 4.21 2.02
CA GLY A 473 -4.90 2.87 1.44
C GLY A 473 -4.72 1.76 2.48
N TYR A 474 -4.57 0.51 2.02
CA TYR A 474 -4.43 -0.69 2.83
C TYR A 474 -3.38 -0.61 3.97
N LEU A 475 -2.26 0.10 3.79
CA LEU A 475 -1.22 0.23 4.82
C LEU A 475 -1.53 1.26 5.93
N SER A 476 -2.66 1.95 5.83
CA SER A 476 -2.96 3.13 6.66
C SER A 476 -3.75 2.81 7.91
N ARG A 477 -3.64 3.67 8.92
CA ARG A 477 -4.47 3.68 10.12
C ARG A 477 -5.96 3.80 9.81
N LYS A 478 -6.33 4.44 8.68
CA LYS A 478 -7.73 4.49 8.22
C LYS A 478 -8.22 3.12 7.78
N SER A 479 -7.37 2.36 7.10
CA SER A 479 -7.61 0.95 6.77
C SER A 479 -7.75 0.12 8.05
N ASP A 480 -6.84 0.30 9.02
CA ASP A 480 -6.92 -0.38 10.31
C ASP A 480 -8.23 -0.09 11.05
N ALA A 481 -8.65 1.18 11.11
CA ALA A 481 -9.91 1.58 11.73
C ALA A 481 -11.13 1.00 10.99
N ALA A 482 -11.08 0.89 9.65
CA ALA A 482 -12.12 0.26 8.86
C ALA A 482 -12.21 -1.25 9.13
N LEU A 483 -11.08 -1.95 9.23
CA LEU A 483 -11.02 -3.36 9.60
C LEU A 483 -11.54 -3.59 11.03
N ALA A 484 -11.14 -2.75 11.99
CA ALA A 484 -11.66 -2.79 13.35
C ALA A 484 -13.19 -2.61 13.36
N LYS A 485 -13.70 -1.66 12.57
CA LYS A 485 -15.15 -1.46 12.45
C LYS A 485 -15.87 -2.66 11.85
N LEU A 486 -15.29 -3.31 10.84
CA LEU A 486 -15.82 -4.55 10.28
C LEU A 486 -15.88 -5.66 11.34
N ALA A 487 -14.86 -5.76 12.21
CA ALA A 487 -14.80 -6.71 13.30
C ALA A 487 -15.92 -6.45 14.33
N GLU A 488 -16.10 -5.19 14.74
CA GLU A 488 -17.17 -4.77 15.66
C GLU A 488 -18.58 -5.10 15.14
N MET A 489 -18.77 -5.03 13.82
CA MET A 489 -20.04 -5.40 13.18
C MET A 489 -20.25 -6.92 13.08
N GLY A 490 -19.29 -7.72 13.55
CA GLY A 490 -19.33 -9.18 13.57
C GLY A 490 -18.79 -9.85 12.31
N GLY A 491 -18.05 -9.12 11.48
CA GLY A 491 -17.26 -9.69 10.38
C GLY A 491 -16.11 -10.53 10.93
N ASN A 492 -15.89 -11.71 10.34
CA ASN A 492 -14.83 -12.63 10.77
C ASN A 492 -13.92 -13.09 9.61
N ALA A 493 -14.07 -12.48 8.45
CA ALA A 493 -13.21 -12.73 7.31
C ALA A 493 -13.14 -11.49 6.40
N VAL A 494 -12.03 -11.36 5.66
CA VAL A 494 -11.87 -10.35 4.62
C VAL A 494 -11.20 -10.95 3.40
N SER A 495 -11.51 -10.41 2.22
CA SER A 495 -10.65 -10.61 1.04
C SER A 495 -9.80 -9.37 0.80
N ILE A 496 -8.50 -9.54 0.59
CA ILE A 496 -7.57 -8.48 0.23
C ILE A 496 -7.18 -8.67 -1.24
N THR A 497 -7.38 -7.62 -2.04
CA THR A 497 -7.30 -7.72 -3.50
C THR A 497 -6.17 -6.83 -4.03
N PRO A 498 -4.97 -7.39 -4.31
CA PRO A 498 -3.96 -6.69 -5.10
C PRO A 498 -4.29 -6.78 -6.59
N PHE A 499 -4.31 -5.62 -7.27
CA PHE A 499 -4.58 -5.55 -8.70
C PHE A 499 -3.30 -5.58 -9.53
N SER A 500 -3.36 -6.29 -10.66
CA SER A 500 -2.48 -6.05 -11.81
C SER A 500 -3.28 -5.49 -12.97
N PHE A 501 -2.60 -5.10 -14.05
CA PHE A 501 -3.25 -4.45 -15.20
C PHE A 501 -2.89 -5.12 -16.51
N MET A 502 -3.90 -5.29 -17.36
CA MET A 502 -3.74 -5.69 -18.76
C MET A 502 -4.54 -4.72 -19.65
N ARG A 503 -3.98 -4.37 -20.82
CA ARG A 503 -4.61 -3.39 -21.72
C ARG A 503 -5.50 -4.04 -22.77
N ASP A 504 -5.05 -5.15 -23.33
CA ASP A 504 -5.67 -5.83 -24.47
C ASP A 504 -5.96 -7.28 -24.04
N PRO A 505 -7.23 -7.71 -23.98
CA PRO A 505 -7.58 -9.06 -23.59
C PRO A 505 -7.17 -10.10 -24.64
N GLY A 506 -6.83 -9.68 -25.86
CA GLY A 506 -6.43 -10.51 -27.00
C GLY A 506 -4.94 -10.85 -27.07
N LYS A 507 -4.11 -10.32 -26.15
CA LYS A 507 -2.64 -10.41 -26.22
C LYS A 507 -2.02 -10.75 -24.88
N PRO A 508 -1.02 -11.64 -24.84
CA PRO A 508 -0.30 -11.93 -23.61
C PRO A 508 0.44 -10.66 -23.17
N ALA A 509 0.36 -10.35 -21.89
CA ALA A 509 1.07 -9.21 -21.29
C ALA A 509 1.70 -9.62 -19.97
N PHE A 510 2.78 -8.94 -19.63
CA PHE A 510 3.42 -9.09 -18.33
C PHE A 510 2.54 -8.47 -17.24
N LEU A 511 2.23 -9.28 -16.22
CA LEU A 511 1.49 -8.82 -15.06
C LEU A 511 2.46 -8.26 -14.04
N ARG A 512 2.34 -6.95 -13.80
CA ARG A 512 3.19 -6.18 -12.90
C ARG A 512 2.78 -6.40 -11.45
N PHE A 513 3.77 -6.41 -10.57
CA PHE A 513 3.57 -6.23 -9.13
C PHE A 513 3.42 -4.74 -8.83
N SER A 514 2.53 -4.40 -7.91
CA SER A 514 2.32 -3.02 -7.50
C SER A 514 3.50 -2.56 -6.64
N SER A 515 4.11 -1.42 -6.96
CA SER A 515 5.30 -0.91 -6.25
C SER A 515 5.19 0.57 -5.87
N GLY A 516 4.01 1.16 -6.03
CA GLY A 516 3.78 2.56 -5.72
C GLY A 516 3.54 2.76 -4.23
N SER A 517 4.12 3.81 -3.64
CA SER A 517 3.84 4.18 -2.27
C SER A 517 2.38 4.60 -2.12
N GLY A 518 1.59 3.81 -1.40
CA GLY A 518 0.14 3.98 -1.26
C GLY A 518 -0.72 3.25 -2.31
N SER A 519 -0.12 2.42 -3.17
CA SER A 519 -0.86 1.43 -3.97
C SER A 519 -0.93 0.08 -3.24
N GLU A 520 -1.52 -0.93 -3.88
CA GLU A 520 -1.63 -2.30 -3.37
C GLU A 520 -0.29 -3.08 -3.43
N ASN A 521 0.82 -2.44 -3.03
CA ASN A 521 2.14 -3.07 -2.96
C ASN A 521 2.18 -4.16 -1.88
N ASP A 522 3.27 -4.94 -1.85
CA ASP A 522 3.39 -6.08 -0.93
C ASP A 522 3.22 -5.66 0.53
N GLU A 523 3.85 -4.58 0.96
CA GLU A 523 3.74 -4.06 2.32
C GLU A 523 2.30 -3.68 2.68
N SER A 524 1.54 -3.13 1.73
CA SER A 524 0.12 -2.83 1.91
C SER A 524 -0.72 -4.08 2.12
N VAL A 525 -0.50 -5.10 1.28
CA VAL A 525 -1.21 -6.37 1.38
C VAL A 525 -0.88 -7.08 2.69
N ILE A 526 0.41 -7.18 3.03
CA ILE A 526 0.92 -7.80 4.26
C ILE A 526 0.37 -7.06 5.48
N HIS A 527 0.43 -5.73 5.50
CA HIS A 527 -0.07 -4.93 6.60
C HIS A 527 -1.57 -5.20 6.85
N SER A 528 -2.42 -5.05 5.83
CA SER A 528 -3.86 -5.30 5.97
C SER A 528 -4.17 -6.75 6.35
N ALA A 529 -3.42 -7.73 5.84
CA ALA A 529 -3.60 -9.14 6.18
C ALA A 529 -3.30 -9.39 7.66
N LEU A 530 -2.17 -8.87 8.16
CA LEU A 530 -1.78 -9.04 9.55
C LEU A 530 -2.69 -8.26 10.50
N THR A 531 -3.14 -7.05 10.13
CA THR A 531 -4.15 -6.31 10.91
C THR A 531 -5.46 -7.09 10.99
N ALA A 532 -5.96 -7.63 9.87
CA ALA A 532 -7.20 -8.41 9.88
C ALA A 532 -7.07 -9.67 10.76
N LYS A 533 -5.92 -10.37 10.68
CA LYS A 533 -5.64 -11.54 11.52
C LYS A 533 -5.53 -11.19 13.00
N SER A 534 -4.94 -10.05 13.37
CA SER A 534 -4.87 -9.61 14.77
C SER A 534 -6.24 -9.27 15.36
N LEU A 535 -7.20 -8.91 14.51
CA LEU A 535 -8.62 -8.74 14.85
C LEU A 535 -9.42 -10.05 14.85
N GLY A 536 -8.76 -11.20 14.70
CA GLY A 536 -9.39 -12.52 14.69
C GLY A 536 -10.12 -12.86 13.39
N MET A 537 -9.87 -12.14 12.29
CA MET A 537 -10.44 -12.44 10.99
C MET A 537 -9.58 -13.41 10.19
N SER A 538 -10.23 -14.24 9.38
CA SER A 538 -9.54 -14.98 8.31
C SER A 538 -9.33 -14.11 7.07
N VAL A 539 -8.26 -14.35 6.33
CA VAL A 539 -7.88 -13.56 5.16
C VAL A 539 -7.84 -14.43 3.91
N MET A 540 -8.55 -13.97 2.87
CA MET A 540 -8.38 -14.48 1.51
C MET A 540 -7.56 -13.49 0.69
N LEU A 541 -6.40 -13.91 0.19
CA LEU A 541 -5.65 -13.14 -0.80
C LEU A 541 -6.25 -13.40 -2.18
N LYS A 542 -6.73 -12.33 -2.82
CA LYS A 542 -7.45 -12.40 -4.11
C LYS A 542 -6.76 -11.54 -5.17
N PRO A 543 -5.62 -11.97 -5.74
CA PRO A 543 -5.00 -11.25 -6.85
C PRO A 543 -5.96 -11.15 -8.04
N HIS A 544 -6.14 -9.94 -8.58
CA HIS A 544 -7.11 -9.68 -9.66
C HIS A 544 -6.48 -8.89 -10.81
N ILE A 545 -6.81 -9.23 -12.06
CA ILE A 545 -6.45 -8.46 -13.26
C ILE A 545 -7.51 -7.39 -13.54
N TRP A 546 -7.12 -6.13 -13.57
CA TRP A 546 -7.92 -5.05 -14.14
C TRP A 546 -7.65 -4.91 -15.65
N LEU A 547 -8.72 -4.85 -16.46
CA LEU A 547 -8.61 -4.63 -17.91
C LEU A 547 -8.93 -3.18 -18.31
N GLY A 548 -8.13 -2.66 -19.24
CA GLY A 548 -8.36 -1.35 -19.87
C GLY A 548 -9.49 -1.38 -20.90
N GLY A 549 -9.92 -0.18 -21.34
CA GLY A 549 -10.75 -0.05 -22.55
C GLY A 549 -12.21 -0.51 -22.44
N GLY A 550 -12.72 -0.74 -21.23
CA GLY A 550 -14.11 -1.20 -21.01
C GLY A 550 -14.28 -2.71 -21.12
N SER A 551 -13.21 -3.47 -21.32
CA SER A 551 -13.21 -4.94 -21.21
C SER A 551 -13.24 -5.37 -19.74
N TRP A 552 -13.69 -6.60 -19.50
CA TRP A 552 -13.72 -7.22 -18.18
C TRP A 552 -12.91 -8.54 -18.19
N PRO A 553 -12.45 -9.07 -17.05
CA PRO A 553 -11.50 -10.19 -16.99
C PRO A 553 -11.92 -11.41 -17.82
N GLY A 554 -13.21 -11.70 -17.91
CA GLY A 554 -13.73 -12.82 -18.69
C GLY A 554 -13.61 -12.66 -20.20
N ASP A 555 -13.18 -11.49 -20.70
CA ASP A 555 -12.88 -11.28 -22.10
C ASP A 555 -11.50 -11.78 -22.56
N ILE A 556 -10.62 -12.15 -21.63
CA ILE A 556 -9.27 -12.62 -21.96
C ILE A 556 -9.34 -13.85 -22.87
N HIS A 557 -8.73 -13.72 -24.05
CA HIS A 557 -8.63 -14.76 -25.06
C HIS A 557 -7.30 -14.58 -25.79
N MET A 558 -6.61 -15.66 -26.13
CA MET A 558 -5.35 -15.56 -26.87
C MET A 558 -5.53 -16.02 -28.32
N GLN A 559 -4.73 -15.46 -29.23
CA GLN A 559 -4.89 -15.64 -30.68
C GLN A 559 -4.26 -16.95 -31.18
N SER A 560 -3.35 -17.55 -30.41
CA SER A 560 -2.63 -18.77 -30.75
C SER A 560 -2.28 -19.59 -29.51
N ASP A 561 -1.85 -20.83 -29.69
CA ASP A 561 -1.35 -21.66 -28.59
C ASP A 561 -0.05 -21.09 -27.98
N ALA A 562 0.80 -20.47 -28.80
CA ALA A 562 2.00 -19.78 -28.33
C ALA A 562 1.64 -18.58 -27.43
N ASP A 563 0.62 -17.80 -27.81
CA ASP A 563 0.12 -16.71 -26.98
C ASP A 563 -0.50 -17.23 -25.67
N TRP A 564 -1.22 -18.35 -25.72
CA TRP A 564 -1.71 -19.02 -24.51
C TRP A 564 -0.58 -19.47 -23.59
N GLN A 565 0.47 -20.09 -24.13
CA GLN A 565 1.65 -20.46 -23.36
C GLN A 565 2.29 -19.23 -22.71
N GLN A 566 2.46 -18.15 -23.46
CA GLN A 566 3.05 -16.92 -22.92
C GLN A 566 2.16 -16.28 -21.84
N PHE A 567 0.84 -16.27 -22.04
CA PHE A 567 -0.11 -15.80 -21.03
C PHE A 567 0.01 -16.61 -19.74
N PHE A 568 -0.02 -17.95 -19.81
CA PHE A 568 0.08 -18.80 -18.61
C PHE A 568 1.45 -18.72 -17.94
N ASN A 569 2.54 -18.51 -18.70
CA ASN A 569 3.85 -18.24 -18.11
C ASN A 569 3.85 -16.93 -17.29
N ASN A 570 3.31 -15.85 -17.87
CA ASN A 570 3.19 -14.56 -17.19
C ASN A 570 2.24 -14.64 -15.98
N TYR A 571 1.13 -15.36 -16.11
CA TYR A 571 0.15 -15.56 -15.06
C TYR A 571 0.71 -16.41 -13.91
N HIS A 572 1.41 -17.51 -14.20
CA HIS A 572 2.10 -18.32 -13.20
C HIS A 572 3.18 -17.52 -12.47
N ARG A 573 4.02 -16.76 -13.20
CA ARG A 573 5.03 -15.87 -12.59
C ARG A 573 4.40 -14.90 -11.59
N TRP A 574 3.24 -14.35 -11.92
CA TRP A 574 2.51 -13.42 -11.07
C TRP A 574 1.83 -14.13 -9.89
N MET A 575 1.22 -15.29 -10.10
CA MET A 575 0.54 -16.05 -9.05
C MET A 575 1.51 -16.71 -8.06
N ARG A 576 2.70 -17.18 -8.49
CA ARG A 576 3.69 -17.78 -7.58
C ARG A 576 4.21 -16.78 -6.54
N HIS A 577 4.25 -15.49 -6.90
CA HIS A 577 4.59 -14.42 -5.97
C HIS A 577 3.59 -14.34 -4.82
N TYR A 578 2.29 -14.27 -5.12
CA TYR A 578 1.25 -14.21 -4.09
C TYR A 578 1.08 -15.54 -3.34
N ALA A 579 1.35 -16.68 -3.98
CA ALA A 579 1.40 -17.97 -3.29
C ALA A 579 2.55 -18.02 -2.27
N LEU A 580 3.74 -17.52 -2.62
CA LEU A 580 4.86 -17.41 -1.69
C LEU A 580 4.57 -16.42 -0.57
N MET A 581 3.96 -15.26 -0.86
CA MET A 581 3.51 -14.32 0.16
C MET A 581 2.50 -14.97 1.12
N ALA A 582 1.51 -15.68 0.59
CA ALA A 582 0.51 -16.38 1.39
C ALA A 582 1.14 -17.46 2.27
N GLU A 583 2.17 -18.15 1.79
CA GLU A 583 2.95 -19.10 2.59
C GLU A 583 3.75 -18.41 3.71
N MET A 584 4.52 -17.36 3.37
CA MET A 584 5.36 -16.61 4.31
C MET A 584 4.54 -16.00 5.46
N TYR A 585 3.38 -15.44 5.16
CA TYR A 585 2.54 -14.72 6.14
C TYR A 585 1.33 -15.54 6.62
N GLN A 586 1.31 -16.83 6.30
CA GLN A 586 0.27 -17.79 6.68
C GLN A 586 -1.15 -17.29 6.37
N ILE A 587 -1.37 -16.74 5.18
CA ILE A 587 -2.70 -16.30 4.73
C ILE A 587 -3.60 -17.53 4.57
N ASP A 588 -4.86 -17.46 4.99
CA ASP A 588 -5.75 -18.62 5.11
C ASP A 588 -6.19 -19.21 3.76
N VAL A 589 -6.51 -18.34 2.79
CA VAL A 589 -7.00 -18.75 1.48
C VAL A 589 -6.33 -17.96 0.35
N LEU A 590 -5.86 -18.64 -0.69
CA LEU A 590 -5.44 -18.02 -1.95
C LEU A 590 -6.52 -18.23 -3.03
N CYS A 591 -7.03 -17.13 -3.60
CA CYS A 591 -7.87 -17.18 -4.79
C CYS A 591 -7.01 -17.17 -6.04
N VAL A 592 -6.97 -18.28 -6.79
CA VAL A 592 -6.05 -18.46 -7.92
C VAL A 592 -6.48 -17.79 -9.22
N GLY A 593 -7.68 -17.20 -9.24
CA GLY A 593 -8.22 -16.43 -10.36
C GLY A 593 -9.61 -15.90 -10.07
N VAL A 594 -10.01 -14.87 -10.82
CA VAL A 594 -11.28 -14.15 -10.63
C VAL A 594 -11.90 -13.89 -12.01
N GLU A 595 -13.05 -14.50 -12.28
CA GLU A 595 -13.91 -14.24 -13.45
C GLU A 595 -13.26 -14.36 -14.84
N LEU A 596 -12.26 -15.24 -14.99
CA LEU A 596 -11.53 -15.48 -16.25
C LEU A 596 -12.29 -16.43 -17.21
N ALA A 597 -13.58 -16.17 -17.44
CA ALA A 597 -14.55 -17.07 -18.05
C ALA A 597 -14.14 -17.71 -19.39
N LYS A 598 -13.60 -16.94 -20.35
CA LYS A 598 -13.14 -17.50 -21.63
C LYS A 598 -11.89 -18.37 -21.47
N THR A 599 -11.00 -17.99 -20.56
CA THR A 599 -9.79 -18.75 -20.24
C THR A 599 -10.14 -20.08 -19.57
N THR A 600 -11.02 -20.08 -18.58
CA THR A 600 -11.45 -21.29 -17.87
C THR A 600 -12.24 -22.25 -18.75
N ALA A 601 -13.05 -21.73 -19.66
CA ALA A 601 -13.81 -22.54 -20.61
C ALA A 601 -12.93 -23.27 -21.64
N THR A 602 -11.74 -22.76 -21.96
CA THR A 602 -10.92 -23.27 -23.08
C THR A 602 -9.56 -23.85 -22.66
N GLN A 603 -9.04 -23.49 -21.49
CA GLN A 603 -7.66 -23.81 -21.07
C GLN A 603 -7.59 -24.62 -19.77
N GLY A 604 -8.54 -25.55 -19.56
CA GLY A 604 -8.65 -26.34 -18.33
C GLY A 604 -7.34 -27.04 -17.92
N ASP A 605 -6.64 -27.69 -18.86
CA ASP A 605 -5.40 -28.42 -18.53
C ASP A 605 -4.28 -27.50 -18.06
N ARG A 606 -4.13 -26.32 -18.68
CA ARG A 606 -3.14 -25.30 -18.26
C ARG A 606 -3.45 -24.74 -16.87
N TRP A 607 -4.75 -24.58 -16.54
CA TRP A 607 -5.17 -24.22 -15.19
C TRP A 607 -4.78 -25.28 -14.17
N ARG A 608 -5.06 -26.56 -14.44
CA ARG A 608 -4.71 -27.67 -13.57
C ARG A 608 -3.21 -27.77 -13.34
N GLU A 609 -2.41 -27.62 -14.41
CA GLU A 609 -0.95 -27.59 -14.32
C GLU A 609 -0.46 -26.47 -13.38
N MET A 610 -0.97 -25.25 -13.57
CA MET A 610 -0.61 -24.11 -12.73
C MET A 610 -1.03 -24.31 -11.28
N ILE A 611 -2.27 -24.75 -11.02
CA ILE A 611 -2.77 -25.03 -9.68
C ILE A 611 -1.89 -26.08 -9.00
N GLY A 612 -1.50 -27.13 -9.72
CA GLY A 612 -0.55 -28.14 -9.23
C GLY A 612 0.77 -27.54 -8.77
N LYS A 613 1.40 -26.66 -9.56
CA LYS A 613 2.65 -25.97 -9.20
C LYS A 613 2.49 -25.07 -7.97
N LEU A 614 1.41 -24.29 -7.92
CA LEU A 614 1.15 -23.41 -6.77
C LEU A 614 0.88 -24.23 -5.50
N ARG A 615 0.20 -25.38 -5.62
CA ARG A 615 -0.13 -26.26 -4.49
C ARG A 615 1.10 -26.85 -3.81
N GLN A 616 2.18 -27.05 -4.55
CA GLN A 616 3.46 -27.49 -3.99
C GLN A 616 4.17 -26.36 -3.23
N LEU A 617 3.97 -25.10 -3.63
CA LEU A 617 4.58 -23.93 -2.99
C LEU A 617 3.84 -23.49 -1.72
N TYR A 618 2.50 -23.42 -1.81
CA TYR A 618 1.61 -22.91 -0.77
C TYR A 618 0.84 -24.04 -0.07
N SER A 619 0.84 -24.01 1.26
CA SER A 619 0.31 -25.06 2.12
C SER A 619 -1.15 -24.84 2.54
N GLY A 620 -1.66 -23.62 2.40
CA GLY A 620 -3.04 -23.28 2.75
C GLY A 620 -4.07 -23.67 1.69
N GLN A 621 -5.29 -23.17 1.86
CA GLN A 621 -6.42 -23.57 1.01
C GLN A 621 -6.53 -22.65 -0.22
N MET A 622 -6.97 -23.22 -1.34
CA MET A 622 -7.12 -22.52 -2.60
C MET A 622 -8.57 -22.54 -3.09
N THR A 623 -8.95 -21.47 -3.76
CA THR A 623 -10.24 -21.33 -4.42
C THR A 623 -10.06 -20.61 -5.77
N TYR A 624 -11.12 -20.58 -6.57
CA TYR A 624 -11.26 -19.76 -7.76
C TYR A 624 -12.57 -18.99 -7.66
N ALA A 625 -12.57 -17.67 -7.86
CA ALA A 625 -13.77 -16.85 -7.81
C ALA A 625 -14.43 -16.84 -9.19
N ALA A 626 -15.28 -17.85 -9.46
CA ALA A 626 -15.97 -17.96 -10.73
C ALA A 626 -17.06 -16.90 -10.85
N ASN A 627 -17.20 -16.32 -12.04
CA ASN A 627 -18.38 -15.55 -12.38
C ASN A 627 -19.62 -16.46 -12.35
N TRP A 628 -20.80 -15.89 -12.15
CA TRP A 628 -22.06 -16.63 -12.24
C TRP A 628 -22.31 -17.21 -13.64
N GLY A 629 -23.24 -18.15 -13.75
CA GLY A 629 -23.58 -18.83 -15.02
C GLY A 629 -22.53 -19.86 -15.43
N ASP A 630 -22.17 -19.87 -16.71
CA ASP A 630 -21.32 -20.91 -17.31
C ASP A 630 -19.93 -21.03 -16.66
N ASP A 631 -19.32 -19.90 -16.25
CA ASP A 631 -18.00 -19.91 -15.60
C ASP A 631 -18.02 -20.69 -14.28
N PHE A 632 -19.11 -20.62 -13.52
CA PHE A 632 -19.33 -21.42 -12.31
C PHE A 632 -19.81 -22.85 -12.60
N GLU A 633 -20.84 -22.98 -13.46
CA GLU A 633 -21.55 -24.25 -13.65
C GLU A 633 -20.75 -25.26 -14.51
N LYS A 634 -19.85 -24.79 -15.38
CA LYS A 634 -19.08 -25.63 -16.31
C LYS A 634 -17.59 -25.72 -16.00
N LEU A 635 -17.10 -25.08 -14.92
CA LEU A 635 -15.68 -25.13 -14.55
C LEU A 635 -15.20 -26.57 -14.42
N SER A 636 -14.10 -26.90 -15.08
CA SER A 636 -13.64 -28.28 -15.22
C SER A 636 -12.71 -28.75 -14.11
N PHE A 637 -12.26 -27.87 -13.20
CA PHE A 637 -11.17 -28.16 -12.25
C PHE A 637 -11.50 -27.85 -10.77
N TRP A 638 -12.78 -27.82 -10.38
CA TRP A 638 -13.17 -27.66 -8.97
C TRP A 638 -12.58 -28.73 -8.03
N ASP A 639 -12.28 -29.92 -8.54
CA ASP A 639 -11.67 -31.03 -7.80
C ASP A 639 -10.23 -30.74 -7.32
N ASP A 640 -9.48 -29.89 -8.03
CA ASP A 640 -8.11 -29.46 -7.66
C ASP A 640 -8.09 -28.35 -6.60
N LEU A 641 -9.26 -27.80 -6.24
CA LEU A 641 -9.43 -26.71 -5.29
C LEU A 641 -10.02 -27.22 -3.97
N ASP A 642 -9.88 -26.41 -2.92
CA ASP A 642 -10.45 -26.71 -1.59
C ASP A 642 -11.87 -26.19 -1.44
N PHE A 643 -12.19 -25.11 -2.17
CA PHE A 643 -13.49 -24.47 -2.18
C PHE A 643 -14.02 -24.30 -3.60
N ILE A 644 -15.34 -24.41 -3.75
CA ILE A 644 -16.07 -23.92 -4.91
C ILE A 644 -16.36 -22.43 -4.67
N GLY A 645 -15.65 -21.54 -5.38
CA GLY A 645 -15.82 -20.10 -5.26
C GLY A 645 -16.87 -19.55 -6.24
N LEU A 646 -17.73 -18.63 -5.78
CA LEU A 646 -18.77 -18.02 -6.61
C LEU A 646 -18.92 -16.52 -6.35
N ASN A 647 -18.77 -15.73 -7.41
CA ASN A 647 -19.24 -14.35 -7.48
C ASN A 647 -20.75 -14.37 -7.81
N CYS A 648 -21.58 -14.33 -6.77
CA CYS A 648 -23.00 -14.61 -6.81
C CYS A 648 -23.84 -13.38 -7.20
N TYR A 649 -23.68 -12.91 -8.43
CA TYR A 649 -24.43 -11.77 -8.99
C TYR A 649 -25.66 -12.18 -9.81
N TYR A 650 -26.21 -13.37 -9.56
CA TYR A 650 -27.47 -13.82 -10.16
C TYR A 650 -28.63 -12.86 -9.82
N PRO A 651 -29.45 -12.45 -10.81
CA PRO A 651 -30.69 -11.71 -10.55
C PRO A 651 -31.63 -12.50 -9.63
N LEU A 652 -32.26 -11.81 -8.67
CA LEU A 652 -33.29 -12.44 -7.82
C LEU A 652 -34.68 -12.38 -8.47
N SER A 653 -34.93 -11.40 -9.34
CA SER A 653 -36.16 -11.28 -10.14
C SER A 653 -35.90 -10.35 -11.33
N ASP A 654 -36.61 -10.59 -12.42
CA ASP A 654 -36.69 -9.71 -13.60
C ASP A 654 -37.72 -8.56 -13.43
N LYS A 655 -38.54 -8.56 -12.39
CA LYS A 655 -39.55 -7.52 -12.13
C LYS A 655 -38.93 -6.29 -11.46
N THR A 656 -39.47 -5.11 -11.78
CA THR A 656 -39.12 -3.83 -11.11
C THR A 656 -39.75 -3.71 -9.72
N ALA A 657 -40.89 -4.36 -9.48
CA ALA A 657 -41.55 -4.37 -8.18
C ALA A 657 -41.97 -5.81 -7.79
N PRO A 658 -41.00 -6.72 -7.59
CA PRO A 658 -41.32 -8.08 -7.17
C PRO A 658 -41.84 -8.07 -5.74
N SER A 659 -42.72 -9.00 -5.43
CA SER A 659 -43.09 -9.36 -4.07
C SER A 659 -41.91 -10.00 -3.33
N ASP A 660 -41.97 -10.02 -2.00
CA ASP A 660 -40.96 -10.70 -1.18
C ASP A 660 -40.89 -12.21 -1.45
N ALA A 661 -42.00 -12.82 -1.87
CA ALA A 661 -42.06 -14.24 -2.24
C ALA A 661 -41.29 -14.51 -3.53
N GLU A 662 -41.40 -13.64 -4.53
CA GLU A 662 -40.69 -13.77 -5.80
C GLU A 662 -39.17 -13.61 -5.62
N LEU A 663 -38.73 -12.64 -4.80
CA LEU A 663 -37.30 -12.52 -4.46
C LEU A 663 -36.76 -13.78 -3.77
N ARG A 664 -37.53 -14.38 -2.84
CA ARG A 664 -37.15 -15.64 -2.18
C ARG A 664 -37.13 -16.82 -3.14
N ALA A 665 -38.02 -16.86 -4.13
CA ALA A 665 -38.02 -17.88 -5.17
C ALA A 665 -36.75 -17.79 -6.02
N GLY A 666 -36.33 -16.59 -6.41
CA GLY A 666 -35.05 -16.35 -7.09
C GLY A 666 -33.85 -16.88 -6.29
N VAL A 667 -33.79 -16.56 -4.99
CA VAL A 667 -32.74 -17.08 -4.08
C VAL A 667 -32.77 -18.60 -3.99
N SER A 668 -33.96 -19.21 -3.95
CA SER A 668 -34.10 -20.68 -3.89
C SER A 668 -33.58 -21.35 -5.18
N ASN A 669 -33.82 -20.73 -6.34
CA ASN A 669 -33.29 -21.21 -7.61
C ASN A 669 -31.76 -21.13 -7.66
N ILE A 670 -31.18 -20.04 -7.17
CA ILE A 670 -29.73 -19.88 -7.05
C ILE A 670 -29.15 -20.96 -6.11
N ALA A 671 -29.76 -21.16 -4.94
CA ALA A 671 -29.34 -22.19 -3.99
C ALA A 671 -29.35 -23.60 -4.59
N ALA A 672 -30.37 -23.93 -5.40
CA ALA A 672 -30.44 -25.22 -6.09
C ALA A 672 -29.30 -25.42 -7.11
N ARG A 673 -28.92 -24.37 -7.86
CA ARG A 673 -27.76 -24.40 -8.77
C ARG A 673 -26.46 -24.65 -8.01
N VAL A 674 -26.24 -23.90 -6.94
CA VAL A 674 -25.06 -24.05 -6.08
C VAL A 674 -25.00 -25.45 -5.48
N ALA A 675 -26.12 -25.98 -4.98
CA ALA A 675 -26.20 -27.33 -4.42
C ALA A 675 -25.88 -28.43 -5.44
N ALA A 676 -26.26 -28.24 -6.71
CA ALA A 676 -25.94 -29.20 -7.76
C ALA A 676 -24.42 -29.30 -8.00
N ILE A 677 -23.72 -28.16 -8.07
CA ILE A 677 -22.26 -28.12 -8.23
C ILE A 677 -21.56 -28.64 -6.96
N GLN A 678 -22.01 -28.21 -5.79
CA GLN A 678 -21.52 -28.68 -4.49
C GLN A 678 -21.61 -30.21 -4.39
N LYS A 679 -22.76 -30.80 -4.75
CA LYS A 679 -22.96 -32.26 -4.76
C LYS A 679 -22.05 -32.97 -5.75
N LYS A 680 -21.83 -32.38 -6.93
CA LYS A 680 -20.97 -32.96 -7.99
C LYS A 680 -19.51 -33.10 -7.52
N TYR A 681 -18.96 -32.07 -6.88
CA TYR A 681 -17.54 -32.05 -6.48
C TYR A 681 -17.29 -32.40 -5.02
N SER A 682 -18.33 -32.42 -4.18
CA SER A 682 -18.23 -32.69 -2.74
C SER A 682 -17.24 -31.77 -2.01
N LYS A 683 -17.19 -30.49 -2.40
CA LYS A 683 -16.36 -29.45 -1.79
C LYS A 683 -17.23 -28.41 -1.09
N PRO A 684 -16.75 -27.75 -0.03
CA PRO A 684 -17.44 -26.59 0.54
C PRO A 684 -17.57 -25.45 -0.47
N VAL A 685 -18.59 -24.60 -0.32
CA VAL A 685 -18.84 -23.46 -1.20
C VAL A 685 -18.42 -22.19 -0.49
N LEU A 686 -17.63 -21.36 -1.15
CA LEU A 686 -17.30 -20.01 -0.72
C LEU A 686 -17.98 -19.03 -1.67
N ILE A 687 -18.99 -18.30 -1.20
CA ILE A 687 -19.47 -17.14 -1.97
C ILE A 687 -18.37 -16.09 -1.87
N THR A 688 -17.63 -15.87 -2.95
CA THR A 688 -16.44 -15.02 -2.99
C THR A 688 -16.79 -13.55 -3.18
N GLU A 689 -17.92 -13.28 -3.84
CA GLU A 689 -18.56 -11.96 -3.97
C GLU A 689 -20.08 -12.14 -3.96
N ILE A 690 -20.80 -11.20 -3.36
CA ILE A 690 -22.25 -11.06 -3.47
C ILE A 690 -22.62 -9.67 -2.99
N GLY A 691 -23.24 -8.87 -3.85
CA GLY A 691 -23.60 -7.50 -3.51
C GLY A 691 -24.83 -7.00 -4.26
N PHE A 692 -25.44 -5.95 -3.70
CA PHE A 692 -26.51 -5.18 -4.33
C PHE A 692 -26.16 -3.71 -4.19
N THR A 693 -26.31 -2.94 -5.26
CA THR A 693 -26.10 -1.48 -5.24
C THR A 693 -27.26 -0.75 -4.56
N SER A 694 -27.00 0.46 -4.06
CA SER A 694 -28.01 1.35 -3.45
C SER A 694 -28.82 2.10 -4.50
N THR A 695 -29.40 1.36 -5.46
CA THR A 695 -30.20 1.93 -6.56
C THR A 695 -31.60 1.30 -6.58
N PRO A 696 -32.57 1.90 -7.28
CA PRO A 696 -33.86 1.25 -7.50
C PRO A 696 -33.69 -0.13 -8.16
N SER A 697 -34.41 -1.12 -7.67
CA SER A 697 -34.45 -2.50 -8.21
C SER A 697 -33.10 -3.23 -8.39
N PRO A 698 -32.19 -3.23 -7.40
CA PRO A 698 -30.84 -3.77 -7.58
C PRO A 698 -30.83 -5.31 -7.71
N TRP A 699 -31.94 -5.98 -7.41
CA TRP A 699 -32.14 -7.42 -7.62
C TRP A 699 -32.23 -7.84 -9.09
N GLN A 700 -32.46 -6.92 -10.04
CA GLN A 700 -32.53 -7.23 -11.47
C GLN A 700 -31.15 -7.38 -12.11
N GLN A 701 -30.21 -6.50 -11.74
CA GLN A 701 -28.82 -6.53 -12.22
C GLN A 701 -27.86 -6.24 -11.06
N PRO A 702 -27.61 -7.23 -10.18
CA PRO A 702 -26.81 -7.01 -8.97
C PRO A 702 -25.37 -6.54 -9.23
N HIS A 703 -24.80 -6.90 -10.39
CA HIS A 703 -23.46 -6.52 -10.85
C HIS A 703 -23.38 -5.11 -11.46
N GLU A 704 -24.52 -4.47 -11.75
CA GLU A 704 -24.52 -3.22 -12.50
C GLU A 704 -24.05 -2.04 -11.65
N SER A 705 -23.29 -1.13 -12.28
CA SER A 705 -22.78 0.06 -11.62
C SER A 705 -23.89 0.99 -11.12
N ALA A 706 -23.73 1.48 -9.88
CA ALA A 706 -24.62 2.48 -9.28
C ALA A 706 -24.42 3.91 -9.84
N ARG A 707 -23.39 4.13 -10.66
CA ARG A 707 -22.97 5.48 -11.07
C ARG A 707 -24.10 6.23 -11.77
N ARG A 708 -24.41 7.43 -11.27
CA ARG A 708 -25.44 8.36 -11.78
C ARG A 708 -26.87 7.83 -11.68
N LYS A 709 -27.11 6.77 -10.90
CA LYS A 709 -28.46 6.30 -10.59
C LYS A 709 -28.97 6.98 -9.30
N PRO A 710 -30.30 7.12 -9.13
CA PRO A 710 -30.88 7.56 -7.86
C PRO A 710 -30.46 6.63 -6.71
N VAL A 711 -30.32 7.19 -5.51
CA VAL A 711 -30.01 6.43 -4.29
C VAL A 711 -31.30 5.84 -3.71
N ASP A 712 -31.29 4.54 -3.44
CA ASP A 712 -32.36 3.80 -2.74
C ASP A 712 -31.73 2.77 -1.77
N LEU A 713 -31.58 3.19 -0.51
CA LEU A 713 -31.00 2.35 0.55
C LEU A 713 -31.95 1.22 0.98
N ASP A 714 -33.26 1.43 0.88
CA ASP A 714 -34.27 0.45 1.28
C ASP A 714 -34.32 -0.73 0.30
N ALA A 715 -34.17 -0.47 -1.00
CA ALA A 715 -34.09 -1.52 -2.02
C ALA A 715 -32.84 -2.40 -1.84
N GLN A 716 -31.69 -1.80 -1.52
CA GLN A 716 -30.47 -2.53 -1.18
C GLN A 716 -30.68 -3.39 0.08
N ALA A 717 -31.14 -2.80 1.17
CA ALA A 717 -31.39 -3.50 2.43
C ALA A 717 -32.44 -4.61 2.28
N ARG A 718 -33.47 -4.40 1.44
CA ARG A 718 -34.46 -5.42 1.09
C ARG A 718 -33.80 -6.59 0.38
N SER A 719 -32.94 -6.35 -0.60
CA SER A 719 -32.22 -7.40 -1.33
C SER A 719 -31.39 -8.28 -0.39
N TYR A 720 -30.58 -7.68 0.49
CA TYR A 720 -29.81 -8.42 1.49
C TYR A 720 -30.68 -9.21 2.47
N ARG A 721 -31.81 -8.64 2.92
CA ARG A 721 -32.73 -9.36 3.83
C ARG A 721 -33.36 -10.59 3.17
N LYS A 722 -33.59 -10.57 1.85
CA LYS A 722 -34.18 -11.70 1.12
C LYS A 722 -33.15 -12.70 0.61
N SER A 723 -31.92 -12.26 0.34
CA SER A 723 -30.81 -13.14 -0.08
C SER A 723 -30.22 -13.99 1.04
N ARG A 724 -30.66 -13.81 2.29
CA ARG A 724 -30.29 -14.71 3.40
C ARG A 724 -30.77 -16.13 3.10
N PHE A 725 -29.84 -17.03 2.82
CA PHE A 725 -30.07 -18.47 2.80
C PHE A 725 -30.58 -18.90 4.19
N ARG A 726 -31.89 -19.09 4.36
CA ARG A 726 -32.46 -19.57 5.63
C ARG A 726 -32.09 -21.05 5.81
N ASN A 727 -31.66 -21.38 7.03
CA ASN A 727 -31.17 -22.69 7.48
C ASN A 727 -32.03 -23.91 7.10
N ASP A 728 -33.31 -23.77 6.83
CA ASP A 728 -34.21 -24.92 6.64
C ASP A 728 -34.09 -25.59 5.26
N ALA A 729 -33.59 -24.88 4.24
CA ALA A 729 -33.34 -25.43 2.90
C ALA A 729 -31.88 -25.90 2.69
N THR A 730 -30.99 -25.60 3.64
CA THR A 730 -29.53 -25.71 3.51
C THR A 730 -28.89 -26.64 4.54
N ARG A 731 -29.68 -27.44 5.29
CA ARG A 731 -29.15 -28.42 6.25
C ARG A 731 -28.18 -29.46 5.65
N GLY A 732 -28.19 -29.65 4.32
CA GLY A 732 -27.20 -30.45 3.58
C GLY A 732 -26.03 -29.66 2.98
N LEU A 733 -26.08 -28.32 3.01
CA LEU A 733 -25.04 -27.40 2.54
C LEU A 733 -24.13 -26.94 3.70
N ALA A 734 -23.88 -27.83 4.67
CA ALA A 734 -22.95 -27.57 5.75
C ALA A 734 -21.58 -27.20 5.17
N ALA A 735 -21.10 -26.00 5.51
CA ALA A 735 -19.90 -25.32 5.00
C ALA A 735 -20.07 -24.40 3.76
N GLY A 736 -21.20 -23.73 3.61
CA GLY A 736 -21.28 -22.52 2.77
C GLY A 736 -20.65 -21.32 3.47
N HIS A 737 -19.42 -20.96 3.17
CA HIS A 737 -18.72 -19.78 3.69
C HIS A 737 -19.17 -18.54 2.90
N LEU A 738 -19.76 -17.54 3.55
CA LEU A 738 -20.28 -16.35 2.87
C LEU A 738 -19.28 -15.20 3.00
N LEU A 739 -18.49 -14.90 1.97
CA LEU A 739 -17.90 -13.57 1.82
C LEU A 739 -18.96 -12.69 1.17
N VAL A 740 -19.43 -11.67 1.89
CA VAL A 740 -20.36 -10.68 1.36
C VAL A 740 -19.55 -9.55 0.75
N GLU A 741 -19.83 -9.21 -0.49
CA GLU A 741 -19.38 -7.94 -1.06
C GLU A 741 -20.45 -6.89 -0.79
N VAL A 742 -20.17 -5.88 0.04
CA VAL A 742 -20.85 -4.61 -0.18
C VAL A 742 -20.11 -3.97 -1.34
N ALA A 743 -20.79 -3.93 -2.49
CA ALA A 743 -20.31 -3.44 -3.78
C ALA A 743 -19.25 -2.34 -3.66
N LYS A 744 -18.20 -2.42 -4.48
CA LYS A 744 -17.35 -1.29 -4.93
C LYS A 744 -17.67 0.04 -4.25
N LEU A 745 -16.87 0.41 -3.25
CA LEU A 745 -16.79 1.81 -2.84
C LEU A 745 -16.22 2.70 -3.97
N SER A 746 -15.68 2.13 -5.06
CA SER A 746 -15.33 2.84 -6.31
C SER A 746 -16.53 3.39 -7.10
N GLY A 747 -17.73 3.29 -6.51
CA GLY A 747 -18.95 3.97 -6.96
C GLY A 747 -19.48 5.05 -5.98
N ILE A 748 -19.06 5.07 -4.72
CA ILE A 748 -19.51 6.05 -3.72
C ILE A 748 -18.55 7.25 -3.69
N ARG A 749 -18.39 7.90 -4.85
CA ARG A 749 -18.07 9.35 -4.90
C ARG A 749 -19.31 10.22 -4.83
N ARG A 750 -20.50 9.63 -4.61
CA ARG A 750 -21.76 10.35 -4.73
C ARG A 750 -22.77 9.88 -3.69
N GLN A 751 -23.02 10.79 -2.74
CA GLN A 751 -24.28 10.95 -2.01
C GLN A 751 -24.66 9.87 -0.97
N SER A 752 -24.02 9.94 0.19
CA SER A 752 -24.68 9.79 1.50
C SER A 752 -23.90 10.67 2.48
N ARG A 753 -24.34 11.91 2.74
CA ARG A 753 -25.19 12.27 3.90
C ARG A 753 -24.76 11.59 5.19
#